data_AF-S8AIQ9-F1
#
_entry.id   AF-S8AIQ9-F1
#
_cell.length_a   1.000
_cell.length_b   1.000
_cell.length_c   1.000
_cell.angle_alpha   90.00
_cell.angle_beta   90.00
_cell.angle_gamma   90.00
#
_symmetry.space_group_name_H-M   'P 1'
#
loop_
_entity.id
_entity.type
_entity.pdbx_description
1 polymer ?
#
loop_
_entity_poly.entity_id
_entity_poly.type
_entity_poly.pdbx_seq_one_letter_code
_entity_poly.pdbx_strand_id
1 'polypeptide(L)'
;MSFVADQVRAIDLQLDRLHLEHLSVVLPTALAPSAGPDSEPTRELSLQAPLSHRINKLQAVIKSLSSTSSTVLTAQQIISLLSLADISITTVTDNDGNTISTQQEQEAYLEHELSWLIVSKAAIQTYGVILSSLVDETLPLSDDIYYWDEVLSSYRYTLLYSLQTSPWRLYSFAKEVYHDAKSRLERRDWIGADEIQTEAAGLSETAKRFYGLVKTSLRERSLSSLNARFVSPFALITHAIHQKHANISKLRSMQASALGVIMNEGLTFESEDDKEDWKGVVERSVVLMENVVKNVCNIHQVGGVEQFEDLVFTGSSNGVAGFDDVPFADGDSAASGLEGGGIGGRRGSNLGVSITSLTDGKKDAVIPYVLSVKLQEMLQKHLPKQEQLSKEILRENGRPSVIVRYWIPLTALFFTSGTIFRVLVNRREFIQTWVREAGETIIDFWANWVVDPLKRIIGTIRTGEDQDVALMSRESLISDRESLERMVVDFAIDNPATSLDNNLTAAALTPQQIEIIRENVKQGDLTPVLKVYEQDLKKPIRGAVTGELLRSLLIQIQKTKVDLEVAVSGIDNMLKSQQLLFGMLGLTPGVLIVVGTTRYVNNAWGDRSGFKKSDAKGRMIRILRHIDRILSTSAAYRATEGRGQRSSTLTFKEHGLLLCEVHVLRELAGYVLPRGVVMKEFLEDMEEMGSIKNGHIRTGFPISSEKGKNKPTIMQNTTADNTVGVPPAAESAAATAARSSPHQIIILGAGIIGLSTAYYLSSPSSTSTSSASSQHSQFPSLLSPQQITVLDTSPTLFACASGRAGGFLAKDWFSHASSALGDLSFRLHRELADANNGRKHWGYTRSTSLSLASKRNGETGEQRRRGDDWLRAGTSRVDASYGSSEDTKTSDSDDIKNAAQRRLAPDWLNANGGEVELSSTGDTTAQVDPRDLCRFLLKEVRQRGVDVRHPVTPLRITQTADGELEGLVVVSNNSAGTAEDEEVLPCSHILISAGPWSDRVFQRLFPKSSYQLPITSLAGHHIILRSPLYQPQQEAVQETETPLDCNAVFASISGVSWHPEFFTRVNGDIYFAGVNSSKIPLPAIATEVKEKQSDIKELIDLAEVLVNQGGNGGDIVPMRSKKTSEAVDVIATGLCHRPVTPAGNPILARVPDTVLGGVKTKAGGNGGVFVSAGHGPWGTSQSLGTGKVMAELMMGELLSADISQLGLQ
;
A
#
# COMPACT_ATOMS: atom_id res chain seq x y z
N MET A 1 -18.38 6.58 22.39
CA MET A 1 -18.51 5.90 23.70
C MET A 1 -17.26 5.06 23.87
N SER A 2 -16.71 4.95 25.09
CA SER A 2 -15.47 4.18 25.30
C SER A 2 -15.80 2.73 25.62
N PHE A 3 -15.13 1.81 24.93
CA PHE A 3 -15.20 0.37 25.18
C PHE A 3 -14.96 0.03 26.66
N VAL A 4 -14.12 0.80 27.36
CA VAL A 4 -13.86 0.67 28.80
C VAL A 4 -15.15 0.84 29.62
N ALA A 5 -15.98 1.83 29.29
CA ALA A 5 -17.24 2.08 30.01
C ALA A 5 -18.34 1.07 29.63
N ASP A 6 -18.31 0.57 28.39
CA ASP A 6 -19.20 -0.50 27.93
C ASP A 6 -18.89 -1.82 28.70
N GLN A 7 -17.60 -2.17 28.86
CA GLN A 7 -17.13 -3.34 29.63
C GLN A 7 -17.38 -3.23 31.14
N VAL A 8 -17.00 -2.12 31.77
CA VAL A 8 -17.25 -1.87 33.22
C VAL A 8 -18.72 -2.10 33.56
N ARG A 9 -19.63 -1.65 32.69
CA ARG A 9 -21.07 -1.84 32.86
C ARG A 9 -21.53 -3.29 32.67
N ALA A 10 -20.92 -4.04 31.75
CA ALA A 10 -21.24 -5.45 31.56
C ALA A 10 -20.88 -6.28 32.82
N ILE A 11 -19.70 -6.06 33.38
CA ILE A 11 -19.21 -6.75 34.59
C ILE A 11 -20.03 -6.36 35.83
N ASP A 12 -20.37 -5.08 35.99
CA ASP A 12 -21.23 -4.58 37.08
C ASP A 12 -22.65 -5.19 37.03
N LEU A 13 -23.21 -5.38 35.82
CA LEU A 13 -24.49 -6.06 35.61
C LEU A 13 -24.43 -7.59 35.83
N GLN A 14 -23.26 -8.22 35.67
CA GLN A 14 -23.06 -9.64 36.02
C GLN A 14 -22.98 -9.80 37.54
N LEU A 15 -22.20 -8.95 38.23
CA LEU A 15 -22.09 -8.95 39.69
C LEU A 15 -23.46 -8.72 40.36
N ASP A 16 -24.27 -7.78 39.87
CA ASP A 16 -25.61 -7.52 40.41
C ASP A 16 -26.55 -8.73 40.27
N ARG A 17 -26.40 -9.57 39.22
CA ARG A 17 -27.17 -10.82 39.08
C ARG A 17 -26.72 -11.88 40.09
N LEU A 18 -25.42 -12.15 40.14
CA LEU A 18 -24.84 -13.17 41.03
C LEU A 18 -25.12 -12.86 42.50
N HIS A 19 -25.08 -11.58 42.90
CA HIS A 19 -25.42 -11.15 44.25
C HIS A 19 -26.91 -11.34 44.58
N LEU A 20 -27.83 -11.06 43.63
CA LEU A 20 -29.26 -11.32 43.82
C LEU A 20 -29.57 -12.83 43.93
N GLU A 21 -28.91 -13.67 43.14
CA GLU A 21 -29.02 -15.13 43.22
C GLU A 21 -28.47 -15.66 44.55
N HIS A 22 -27.27 -15.23 44.97
CA HIS A 22 -26.67 -15.58 46.26
C HIS A 22 -27.58 -15.19 47.44
N LEU A 23 -28.10 -13.96 47.48
CA LEU A 23 -29.04 -13.51 48.51
C LEU A 23 -30.32 -14.37 48.54
N SER A 24 -30.84 -14.77 47.37
CA SER A 24 -32.06 -15.60 47.29
C SER A 24 -31.88 -17.01 47.86
N VAL A 25 -30.65 -17.56 47.81
CA VAL A 25 -30.31 -18.89 48.35
C VAL A 25 -29.95 -18.82 49.83
N VAL A 26 -29.24 -17.78 50.26
CA VAL A 26 -28.71 -17.70 51.64
C VAL A 26 -29.74 -17.16 52.65
N LEU A 27 -30.61 -16.21 52.30
CA LEU A 27 -31.63 -15.71 53.25
C LEU A 27 -32.52 -16.84 53.83
N PRO A 28 -33.10 -17.76 53.03
CA PRO A 28 -33.90 -18.88 53.56
C PRO A 28 -33.10 -19.80 54.48
N THR A 29 -31.80 -19.97 54.19
CA THR A 29 -30.91 -20.89 54.91
C THR A 29 -30.45 -20.31 56.26
N ALA A 30 -30.16 -19.01 56.31
CA ALA A 30 -29.78 -18.28 57.54
C ALA A 30 -30.97 -17.97 58.46
N LEU A 31 -32.21 -17.98 57.94
CA LEU A 31 -33.43 -17.73 58.72
C LEU A 31 -34.09 -19.01 59.27
N ALA A 32 -33.57 -20.19 58.98
CA ALA A 32 -34.12 -21.47 59.44
C ALA A 32 -33.80 -21.74 60.91
N PRO A 33 -34.79 -21.82 61.83
CA PRO A 33 -34.54 -22.20 63.22
C PRO A 33 -34.21 -23.68 63.32
N SER A 34 -33.33 -24.06 64.25
CA SER A 34 -33.06 -25.46 64.61
C SER A 34 -34.21 -26.07 65.44
N ALA A 35 -35.34 -26.29 64.78
CA ALA A 35 -36.51 -26.96 65.35
C ALA A 35 -36.65 -28.41 64.85
N GLY A 36 -37.21 -29.27 65.70
CA GLY A 36 -37.51 -30.66 65.34
C GLY A 36 -38.70 -30.80 64.38
N PRO A 37 -39.06 -32.04 63.99
CA PRO A 37 -40.27 -32.28 63.21
C PRO A 37 -41.53 -31.82 63.96
N ASP A 38 -42.60 -31.57 63.19
CA ASP A 38 -43.97 -31.19 63.60
C ASP A 38 -44.26 -29.69 63.82
N SER A 39 -44.23 -28.90 62.72
CA SER A 39 -45.16 -27.77 62.53
C SER A 39 -45.29 -27.36 61.05
N GLU A 40 -46.46 -26.86 60.64
CA GLU A 40 -46.77 -26.49 59.24
C GLU A 40 -46.22 -25.09 58.86
N PRO A 41 -45.85 -24.88 57.58
CA PRO A 41 -45.34 -23.59 57.10
C PRO A 41 -46.49 -22.60 56.85
N THR A 42 -46.74 -21.68 57.78
CA THR A 42 -47.58 -20.49 57.50
C THR A 42 -47.10 -19.27 58.28
N ARG A 43 -46.23 -18.47 57.64
CA ARG A 43 -46.01 -17.06 58.00
C ARG A 43 -45.35 -16.29 56.85
N GLU A 44 -46.12 -15.42 56.23
CA GLU A 44 -45.58 -14.33 55.41
C GLU A 44 -44.78 -13.40 56.34
N LEU A 45 -43.50 -13.16 56.03
CA LEU A 45 -42.67 -12.26 56.82
C LEU A 45 -42.62 -10.87 56.18
N SER A 46 -43.17 -9.88 56.87
CA SER A 46 -43.32 -8.51 56.38
C SER A 46 -41.97 -7.77 56.30
N LEU A 47 -41.55 -7.40 55.09
CA LEU A 47 -40.33 -6.62 54.78
C LEU A 47 -40.43 -5.14 55.21
N GLN A 48 -40.74 -4.87 56.48
CA GLN A 48 -40.78 -3.52 57.06
C GLN A 48 -40.25 -3.51 58.51
N ALA A 49 -38.91 -3.57 58.63
CA ALA A 49 -38.17 -3.15 59.82
C ALA A 49 -37.26 -1.96 59.44
N PRO A 50 -37.03 -0.98 60.34
CA PRO A 50 -36.18 0.17 60.04
C PRO A 50 -34.70 -0.25 60.05
N LEU A 51 -34.10 -0.43 58.87
CA LEU A 51 -32.68 -0.79 58.75
C LEU A 51 -31.78 0.28 59.40
N SER A 52 -30.73 -0.16 60.07
CA SER A 52 -29.76 0.70 60.74
C SER A 52 -29.14 1.76 59.84
N HIS A 53 -28.81 2.92 60.42
CA HIS A 53 -28.27 4.08 59.69
C HIS A 53 -26.96 3.76 58.93
N ARG A 54 -26.14 2.85 59.48
CA ARG A 54 -24.90 2.37 58.86
C ARG A 54 -25.18 1.57 57.57
N ILE A 55 -26.15 0.65 57.57
CA ILE A 55 -26.60 -0.07 56.37
C ILE A 55 -27.10 0.89 55.28
N ASN A 56 -27.90 1.90 55.63
CA ASN A 56 -28.37 2.91 54.67
C ASN A 56 -27.20 3.72 54.06
N LYS A 57 -26.17 4.05 54.86
CA LYS A 57 -24.94 4.70 54.38
C LYS A 57 -24.17 3.79 53.40
N LEU A 58 -24.01 2.51 53.71
CA LEU A 58 -23.36 1.52 52.83
C LEU A 58 -24.13 1.36 51.50
N GLN A 59 -25.46 1.24 51.55
CA GLN A 59 -26.31 1.18 50.35
C GLN A 59 -26.22 2.45 49.48
N ALA A 60 -26.06 3.64 50.09
CA ALA A 60 -25.82 4.87 49.35
C ALA A 60 -24.44 4.87 48.66
N VAL A 61 -23.39 4.36 49.31
CA VAL A 61 -22.06 4.18 48.70
C VAL A 61 -22.11 3.18 47.53
N ILE A 62 -22.75 2.02 47.72
CA ILE A 62 -22.99 1.02 46.65
C ILE A 62 -23.66 1.68 45.45
N LYS A 63 -24.74 2.42 45.66
CA LYS A 63 -25.47 3.13 44.60
C LYS A 63 -24.63 4.19 43.87
N SER A 64 -23.62 4.77 44.53
CA SER A 64 -22.68 5.70 43.91
C SER A 64 -21.51 5.03 43.17
N LEU A 65 -21.21 3.76 43.49
CA LEU A 65 -20.21 2.95 42.80
C LEU A 65 -20.80 2.19 41.59
N SER A 66 -22.09 1.85 41.60
CA SER A 66 -22.78 1.20 40.48
C SER A 66 -22.84 2.08 39.22
N SER A 67 -22.62 1.47 38.06
CA SER A 67 -22.41 2.09 36.74
C SER A 67 -23.68 2.61 36.04
N THR A 68 -24.53 3.36 36.76
CA THR A 68 -25.79 3.90 36.21
C THR A 68 -25.62 5.06 35.21
N SER A 69 -24.38 5.44 34.85
CA SER A 69 -24.06 6.51 33.90
C SER A 69 -22.82 6.16 33.09
N SER A 70 -22.71 6.71 31.87
CA SER A 70 -21.77 6.29 30.82
C SER A 70 -20.32 6.77 31.03
N THR A 71 -19.85 6.81 32.27
CA THR A 71 -18.55 7.37 32.67
C THR A 71 -17.98 6.59 33.86
N VAL A 72 -16.75 6.08 33.71
CA VAL A 72 -15.98 5.47 34.80
C VAL A 72 -15.66 6.53 35.86
N LEU A 73 -15.68 6.16 37.14
CA LEU A 73 -15.32 7.06 38.24
C LEU A 73 -13.82 7.37 38.24
N THR A 74 -13.44 8.57 38.67
CA THR A 74 -12.01 8.90 38.83
C THR A 74 -11.41 8.22 40.07
N ALA A 75 -10.10 7.94 40.04
CA ALA A 75 -9.37 7.34 41.16
C ALA A 75 -9.64 8.06 42.50
N GLN A 76 -9.66 9.39 42.51
CA GLN A 76 -9.94 10.19 43.72
C GLN A 76 -11.37 10.00 44.24
N GLN A 77 -12.35 9.85 43.35
CA GLN A 77 -13.74 9.54 43.75
C GLN A 77 -13.83 8.14 44.37
N ILE A 78 -13.22 7.13 43.75
CA ILE A 78 -13.20 5.75 44.27
C ILE A 78 -12.54 5.71 45.66
N ILE A 79 -11.38 6.37 45.84
CA ILE A 79 -10.72 6.50 47.15
C ILE A 79 -11.65 7.17 48.18
N SER A 80 -12.31 8.27 47.81
CA SER A 80 -13.21 8.99 48.73
C SER A 80 -14.46 8.20 49.12
N LEU A 81 -14.95 7.32 48.24
CA LEU A 81 -16.09 6.44 48.50
C LEU A 81 -15.69 5.23 49.35
N LEU A 82 -14.49 4.68 49.14
CA LEU A 82 -13.92 3.63 50.01
C LEU A 82 -13.63 4.15 51.43
N SER A 83 -13.07 5.36 51.58
CA SER A 83 -12.87 5.96 52.91
C SER A 83 -14.19 6.39 53.56
N LEU A 84 -15.21 6.75 52.77
CA LEU A 84 -16.56 6.99 53.27
C LEU A 84 -17.27 5.71 53.70
N ALA A 85 -16.96 4.54 53.11
CA ALA A 85 -17.59 3.27 53.47
C ALA A 85 -17.32 2.86 54.93
N ASP A 86 -16.08 3.07 55.42
CA ASP A 86 -15.66 2.73 56.79
C ASP A 86 -15.84 1.23 57.11
N ILE A 87 -15.15 0.40 56.31
CA ILE A 87 -15.14 -1.07 56.41
C ILE A 87 -14.27 -1.46 57.61
N SER A 88 -14.87 -1.45 58.80
CA SER A 88 -14.24 -1.86 60.06
C SER A 88 -14.20 -3.40 60.16
N ILE A 89 -13.19 -3.96 60.84
CA ILE A 89 -13.11 -5.42 61.09
C ILE A 89 -14.07 -5.77 62.25
N THR A 90 -15.35 -5.96 61.93
CA THR A 90 -16.38 -6.34 62.89
C THR A 90 -16.32 -7.86 63.12
N THR A 91 -15.52 -8.31 64.08
CA THR A 91 -15.45 -9.75 64.42
C THR A 91 -16.78 -10.24 64.98
N VAL A 92 -17.38 -11.26 64.36
CA VAL A 92 -18.62 -11.95 64.82
C VAL A 92 -18.34 -12.87 66.04
N THR A 93 -17.37 -12.49 66.87
CA THR A 93 -17.05 -13.11 68.15
C THR A 93 -16.72 -12.00 69.13
N ASP A 94 -17.69 -11.62 69.96
CA ASP A 94 -17.38 -10.97 71.24
C ASP A 94 -16.64 -12.00 72.13
N ASN A 95 -15.64 -11.57 72.89
CA ASN A 95 -14.81 -12.49 73.68
C ASN A 95 -15.55 -13.03 74.93
N ASP A 96 -16.60 -12.33 75.38
CA ASP A 96 -17.26 -12.58 76.68
C ASP A 96 -18.56 -13.41 76.59
N GLY A 97 -18.71 -14.23 75.54
CA GLY A 97 -19.61 -15.40 75.54
C GLY A 97 -21.13 -15.14 75.67
N ASN A 98 -21.59 -13.90 75.58
CA ASN A 98 -23.01 -13.56 75.59
C ASN A 98 -23.68 -13.92 74.25
N THR A 99 -24.88 -14.52 74.32
CA THR A 99 -25.74 -14.71 73.15
C THR A 99 -26.17 -13.35 72.59
N ILE A 100 -25.68 -13.02 71.40
CA ILE A 100 -26.07 -11.84 70.64
C ILE A 100 -27.57 -11.97 70.28
N SER A 101 -28.29 -10.85 70.16
CA SER A 101 -29.68 -10.91 69.70
C SER A 101 -29.72 -11.32 68.22
N THR A 102 -30.67 -12.18 67.84
CA THR A 102 -30.79 -12.70 66.46
C THR A 102 -30.92 -11.59 65.40
N GLN A 103 -31.42 -10.42 65.77
CA GLN A 103 -31.45 -9.24 64.91
C GLN A 103 -30.04 -8.64 64.69
N GLN A 104 -29.20 -8.56 65.72
CA GLN A 104 -27.82 -8.06 65.59
C GLN A 104 -26.93 -9.01 64.78
N GLU A 105 -27.14 -10.33 64.88
CA GLU A 105 -26.45 -11.31 64.04
C GLU A 105 -26.82 -11.13 62.55
N GLN A 106 -28.12 -10.89 62.27
CA GLN A 106 -28.61 -10.57 60.93
C GLN A 106 -28.06 -9.24 60.40
N GLU A 107 -28.03 -8.18 61.21
CA GLU A 107 -27.47 -6.88 60.81
C GLU A 107 -25.95 -6.97 60.56
N ALA A 108 -25.20 -7.72 61.37
CA ALA A 108 -23.76 -7.94 61.16
C ALA A 108 -23.47 -8.76 59.90
N TYR A 109 -24.26 -9.81 59.61
CA TYR A 109 -24.13 -10.58 58.37
C TYR A 109 -24.44 -9.73 57.13
N LEU A 110 -25.48 -8.89 57.20
CA LEU A 110 -25.81 -7.96 56.12
C LEU A 110 -24.71 -6.91 55.90
N GLU A 111 -24.10 -6.36 56.95
CA GLU A 111 -22.96 -5.45 56.78
C GLU A 111 -21.72 -6.13 56.17
N HIS A 112 -21.50 -7.42 56.42
CA HIS A 112 -20.40 -8.19 55.82
C HIS A 112 -20.60 -8.42 54.31
N GLU A 113 -21.77 -8.89 53.88
CA GLU A 113 -22.09 -9.06 52.45
C GLU A 113 -22.12 -7.71 51.70
N LEU A 114 -22.61 -6.63 52.33
CA LEU A 114 -22.56 -5.28 51.75
C LEU A 114 -21.12 -4.76 51.65
N SER A 115 -20.24 -5.11 52.58
CA SER A 115 -18.81 -4.75 52.52
C SER A 115 -18.10 -5.48 51.38
N TRP A 116 -18.38 -6.76 51.16
CA TRP A 116 -17.93 -7.49 49.96
C TRP A 116 -18.44 -6.81 48.68
N LEU A 117 -19.72 -6.47 48.59
CA LEU A 117 -20.29 -5.81 47.39
C LEU A 117 -19.63 -4.44 47.11
N ILE A 118 -19.32 -3.65 48.14
CA ILE A 118 -18.58 -2.38 48.01
C ILE A 118 -17.18 -2.62 47.45
N VAL A 119 -16.45 -3.60 47.98
CA VAL A 119 -15.10 -3.95 47.52
C VAL A 119 -15.12 -4.43 46.07
N SER A 120 -16.07 -5.29 45.69
CA SER A 120 -16.21 -5.78 44.31
C SER A 120 -16.59 -4.67 43.32
N LYS A 121 -17.53 -3.77 43.66
CA LYS A 121 -17.86 -2.63 42.80
C LYS A 121 -16.72 -1.60 42.72
N ALA A 122 -15.97 -1.39 43.81
CA ALA A 122 -14.75 -0.58 43.79
C ALA A 122 -13.64 -1.24 42.95
N ALA A 123 -13.51 -2.57 42.97
CA ALA A 123 -12.59 -3.30 42.10
C ALA A 123 -12.98 -3.17 40.62
N ILE A 124 -14.28 -3.26 40.27
CA ILE A 124 -14.80 -3.03 38.91
C ILE A 124 -14.52 -1.60 38.41
N GLN A 125 -14.74 -0.58 39.26
CA GLN A 125 -14.41 0.80 38.90
C GLN A 125 -12.88 1.01 38.78
N THR A 126 -12.09 0.36 39.63
CA THR A 126 -10.61 0.41 39.60
C THR A 126 -10.05 -0.28 38.36
N TYR A 127 -10.60 -1.43 37.98
CA TYR A 127 -10.36 -2.11 36.71
C TYR A 127 -10.62 -1.16 35.53
N GLY A 128 -11.75 -0.46 35.52
CA GLY A 128 -12.06 0.56 34.51
C GLY A 128 -11.03 1.69 34.42
N VAL A 129 -10.55 2.18 35.57
CA VAL A 129 -9.51 3.23 35.62
C VAL A 129 -8.17 2.72 35.07
N ILE A 130 -7.74 1.51 35.45
CA ILE A 130 -6.51 0.89 34.95
C ILE A 130 -6.62 0.61 33.44
N LEU A 131 -7.75 0.08 32.99
CA LEU A 131 -8.01 -0.22 31.58
C LEU A 131 -7.99 1.04 30.71
N SER A 132 -8.57 2.15 31.19
CA SER A 132 -8.43 3.46 30.50
C SER A 132 -6.96 3.89 30.48
N SER A 133 -6.28 3.92 31.63
CA SER A 133 -4.88 4.38 31.71
C SER A 133 -3.94 3.59 30.79
N LEU A 134 -4.12 2.26 30.69
CA LEU A 134 -3.34 1.43 29.78
C LEU A 134 -3.66 1.70 28.30
N VAL A 135 -4.93 1.89 27.93
CA VAL A 135 -5.30 2.26 26.55
C VAL A 135 -4.77 3.66 26.20
N ASP A 136 -5.03 4.65 27.06
CA ASP A 136 -4.63 6.06 26.88
C ASP A 136 -3.10 6.21 26.79
N GLU A 137 -2.32 5.35 27.46
CA GLU A 137 -0.86 5.27 27.28
C GLU A 137 -0.44 4.48 26.03
N THR A 138 -1.09 3.35 25.69
CA THR A 138 -0.67 2.46 24.58
C THR A 138 -0.92 3.09 23.21
N LEU A 139 -2.04 3.81 23.03
CA LEU A 139 -2.43 4.43 21.76
C LEU A 139 -1.35 5.37 21.18
N PRO A 140 -0.83 6.39 21.90
CA PRO A 140 0.18 7.31 21.37
C PRO A 140 1.53 6.63 21.05
N LEU A 141 1.86 5.47 21.65
CA LEU A 141 3.09 4.75 21.30
C LEU A 141 3.09 4.29 19.84
N SER A 142 1.92 3.95 19.28
CA SER A 142 1.79 3.59 17.86
C SER A 142 2.18 4.76 16.95
N ASP A 143 1.74 5.96 17.30
CA ASP A 143 1.99 7.23 16.60
C ASP A 143 3.50 7.62 16.63
N ASP A 144 4.21 7.20 17.67
CA ASP A 144 5.66 7.39 17.84
C ASP A 144 6.49 6.31 17.13
N ILE A 145 6.01 5.05 17.10
CA ILE A 145 6.59 3.95 16.28
C ILE A 145 6.51 4.33 14.80
N TYR A 146 5.33 4.70 14.28
CA TYR A 146 5.17 5.10 12.88
C TYR A 146 6.08 6.26 12.49
N TYR A 147 6.32 7.21 13.39
CA TYR A 147 7.27 8.31 13.12
C TYR A 147 8.71 7.81 12.98
N TRP A 148 9.15 6.87 13.82
CA TRP A 148 10.49 6.30 13.68
C TRP A 148 10.62 5.41 12.44
N ASP A 149 9.59 4.63 12.10
CA ASP A 149 9.52 3.89 10.84
C ASP A 149 9.59 4.82 9.62
N GLU A 150 8.87 5.95 9.59
CA GLU A 150 8.97 6.92 8.51
C GLU A 150 10.40 7.49 8.41
N VAL A 151 11.03 7.86 9.54
CA VAL A 151 12.42 8.37 9.55
C VAL A 151 13.43 7.32 9.05
N LEU A 152 13.25 6.04 9.40
CA LEU A 152 14.08 4.93 8.95
C LEU A 152 13.83 4.55 7.48
N SER A 153 12.59 4.68 6.99
CA SER A 153 12.20 4.34 5.61
C SER A 153 12.88 5.20 4.54
N SER A 154 13.40 6.37 4.90
CA SER A 154 14.04 7.27 3.94
C SER A 154 15.28 7.96 4.51
N TYR A 155 16.39 7.80 3.78
CA TYR A 155 17.61 8.57 4.02
C TYR A 155 17.37 10.09 4.03
N ARG A 156 16.34 10.59 3.32
CA ARG A 156 15.96 12.01 3.34
C ARG A 156 15.40 12.44 4.71
N TYR A 157 14.60 11.60 5.35
CA TYR A 157 14.04 11.88 6.67
C TYR A 157 15.06 11.63 7.78
N THR A 158 15.91 10.60 7.67
CA THR A 158 17.08 10.44 8.55
C THR A 158 18.03 11.65 8.46
N LEU A 159 18.28 12.19 7.26
CA LEU A 159 19.06 13.43 7.06
C LEU A 159 18.37 14.65 7.70
N LEU A 160 17.06 14.80 7.51
CA LEU A 160 16.28 15.89 8.11
C LEU A 160 16.33 15.82 9.64
N TYR A 161 16.15 14.64 10.23
CA TYR A 161 16.26 14.40 11.68
C TYR A 161 17.68 14.65 12.21
N SER A 162 18.71 14.26 11.45
CA SER A 162 20.11 14.57 11.75
C SER A 162 20.35 16.08 11.85
N LEU A 163 19.87 16.84 10.86
CA LEU A 163 19.92 18.31 10.85
C LEU A 163 19.13 18.91 12.03
N GLN A 164 17.88 18.47 12.24
CA GLN A 164 16.98 18.94 13.31
C GLN A 164 17.61 18.79 14.71
N THR A 165 18.30 17.66 14.97
CA THR A 165 18.91 17.37 16.27
C THR A 165 20.37 17.82 16.41
N SER A 166 20.99 18.29 15.33
CA SER A 166 22.40 18.74 15.34
C SER A 166 22.75 19.83 16.36
N PRO A 167 21.91 20.85 16.66
CA PRO A 167 22.30 21.91 17.61
C PRO A 167 22.43 21.38 19.05
N TRP A 168 21.51 20.51 19.46
CA TRP A 168 21.53 19.90 20.79
C TRP A 168 22.71 18.93 20.95
N ARG A 169 23.01 18.13 19.92
CA ARG A 169 24.16 17.21 19.91
C ARG A 169 25.50 17.95 19.91
N LEU A 170 25.60 19.08 19.21
CA LEU A 170 26.79 19.93 19.25
C LEU A 170 26.98 20.52 20.66
N TYR A 171 25.89 20.96 21.30
CA TYR A 171 25.91 21.45 22.69
C TYR A 171 26.28 20.36 23.70
N SER A 172 25.71 19.15 23.60
CA SER A 172 26.05 18.04 24.51
C SER A 172 27.51 17.61 24.36
N PHE A 173 28.00 17.47 23.13
CA PHE A 173 29.40 17.16 22.84
C PHE A 173 30.34 18.26 23.36
N ALA A 174 30.00 19.54 23.17
CA ALA A 174 30.78 20.65 23.71
C ALA A 174 30.80 20.66 25.25
N LYS A 175 29.67 20.33 25.89
CA LYS A 175 29.54 20.20 27.35
C LYS A 175 30.36 19.00 27.88
N GLU A 176 30.34 17.86 27.20
CA GLU A 176 31.19 16.71 27.53
C GLU A 176 32.68 17.05 27.43
N VAL A 177 33.12 17.68 26.33
CA VAL A 177 34.51 18.10 26.12
C VAL A 177 34.94 19.14 27.18
N TYR A 178 34.02 20.05 27.56
CA TYR A 178 34.25 21.00 28.65
C TYR A 178 34.44 20.29 30.00
N HIS A 179 33.60 19.31 30.35
CA HIS A 179 33.72 18.54 31.59
C HIS A 179 34.94 17.60 31.60
N ASP A 180 35.27 16.94 30.49
CA ASP A 180 36.49 16.12 30.35
C ASP A 180 37.73 16.99 30.58
N ALA A 181 37.87 18.09 29.83
CA ALA A 181 38.97 19.05 29.99
C ALA A 181 39.05 19.63 31.42
N LYS A 182 37.91 20.01 32.01
CA LYS A 182 37.88 20.48 33.41
C LYS A 182 38.37 19.39 34.38
N SER A 183 37.90 18.15 34.24
CA SER A 183 38.28 17.04 35.13
C SER A 183 39.74 16.60 34.99
N ARG A 184 40.38 16.86 33.83
CA ARG A 184 41.82 16.65 33.61
C ARG A 184 42.64 17.78 34.23
N LEU A 185 42.17 19.02 34.11
CA LEU A 185 42.78 20.19 34.76
C LEU A 185 42.76 20.03 36.30
N GLU A 186 41.68 19.50 36.86
CA GLU A 186 41.52 19.25 38.30
C GLU A 186 42.37 18.06 38.79
N ARG A 187 42.61 17.04 37.95
CA ARG A 187 43.44 15.88 38.31
C ARG A 187 44.95 16.06 38.16
N ARG A 188 45.41 17.06 37.40
CA ARG A 188 46.84 17.37 37.15
C ARG A 188 47.62 16.29 36.38
N ASP A 189 46.94 15.35 35.71
CA ASP A 189 47.51 14.23 34.93
C ASP A 189 48.22 14.65 33.61
N TRP A 190 49.07 15.68 33.61
CA TRP A 190 49.82 16.12 32.42
C TRP A 190 51.33 15.87 32.54
N ILE A 191 51.87 15.12 31.57
CA ILE A 191 53.30 14.86 31.41
C ILE A 191 53.99 16.16 30.97
N GLY A 192 54.73 16.79 31.87
CA GLY A 192 55.40 18.08 31.65
C GLY A 192 55.16 19.14 32.74
N ALA A 193 54.77 18.74 33.95
CA ALA A 193 54.56 19.62 35.10
C ALA A 193 55.79 19.79 36.02
N ASP A 194 56.99 19.48 35.51
CA ASP A 194 58.26 19.43 36.27
C ASP A 194 59.18 20.66 36.01
N GLU A 195 58.74 21.59 35.16
CA GLU A 195 59.39 22.88 34.94
C GLU A 195 58.42 24.04 35.22
N ILE A 196 58.95 25.16 35.73
CA ILE A 196 58.24 26.39 36.11
C ILE A 196 57.33 26.24 37.36
N GLN A 197 57.96 26.29 38.54
CA GLN A 197 57.34 26.92 39.71
C GLN A 197 57.24 28.45 39.52
N THR A 198 56.49 29.11 40.41
CA THR A 198 56.44 30.58 40.61
C THR A 198 56.18 31.44 39.37
N GLU A 199 54.91 31.79 39.12
CA GLU A 199 54.39 33.14 39.47
C GLU A 199 52.87 33.24 39.20
N ALA A 200 52.27 34.40 39.48
CA ALA A 200 50.82 34.62 39.45
C ALA A 200 50.25 34.60 38.01
N ALA A 201 49.88 33.41 37.53
CA ALA A 201 49.22 33.18 36.25
C ALA A 201 47.86 33.90 36.17
N GLY A 202 47.85 35.13 35.65
CA GLY A 202 46.63 35.90 35.41
C GLY A 202 45.67 35.18 34.44
N LEU A 203 44.40 35.57 34.44
CA LEU A 203 43.31 34.87 33.72
C LEU A 203 43.61 34.52 32.25
N SER A 204 44.43 35.31 31.56
CA SER A 204 44.93 35.05 30.19
C SER A 204 45.79 33.78 30.09
N GLU A 205 46.71 33.55 31.03
CA GLU A 205 47.52 32.32 31.11
C GLU A 205 46.63 31.10 31.32
N THR A 206 45.74 31.16 32.31
CA THR A 206 44.81 30.06 32.62
C THR A 206 43.85 29.77 31.46
N ALA A 207 43.40 30.80 30.74
CA ALA A 207 42.59 30.65 29.53
C ALA A 207 43.37 30.02 28.36
N LYS A 208 44.65 30.38 28.16
CA LYS A 208 45.53 29.72 27.16
C LYS A 208 45.77 28.26 27.51
N ARG A 209 46.04 27.95 28.79
CA ARG A 209 46.22 26.57 29.29
C ARG A 209 44.95 25.74 29.09
N PHE A 210 43.78 26.29 29.42
CA PHE A 210 42.48 25.66 29.17
C PHE A 210 42.21 25.47 27.66
N TYR A 211 42.47 26.47 26.82
CA TYR A 211 42.30 26.35 25.36
C TYR A 211 43.27 25.31 24.76
N GLY A 212 44.50 25.22 25.28
CA GLY A 212 45.46 24.17 24.96
C GLY A 212 44.93 22.79 25.33
N LEU A 213 44.38 22.63 26.53
CA LEU A 213 43.82 21.37 27.03
C LEU A 213 42.53 20.95 26.30
N VAL A 214 41.69 21.91 25.92
CA VAL A 214 40.54 21.66 25.03
C VAL A 214 41.02 21.26 23.64
N LYS A 215 42.09 21.89 23.11
CA LYS A 215 42.69 21.54 21.81
C LYS A 215 43.34 20.16 21.82
N THR A 216 44.01 19.74 22.90
CA THR A 216 44.55 18.36 23.03
C THR A 216 43.43 17.35 23.24
N SER A 217 42.46 17.62 24.12
CA SER A 217 41.29 16.75 24.33
C SER A 217 40.49 16.57 23.02
N LEU A 218 40.30 17.65 22.25
CA LEU A 218 39.72 17.59 20.90
C LEU A 218 40.60 16.83 19.93
N ARG A 219 41.94 16.90 20.00
CA ARG A 219 42.85 16.17 19.10
C ARG A 219 42.93 14.67 19.44
N GLU A 220 42.94 14.32 20.71
CA GLU A 220 42.92 12.94 21.21
C GLU A 220 41.56 12.28 20.92
N ARG A 221 40.45 12.92 21.33
CA ARG A 221 39.10 12.45 20.95
C ARG A 221 38.90 12.49 19.43
N SER A 222 39.49 13.43 18.69
CA SER A 222 39.45 13.42 17.23
C SER A 222 40.17 12.21 16.66
N LEU A 223 41.43 11.94 17.03
CA LEU A 223 42.17 10.82 16.44
C LEU A 223 41.62 9.44 16.84
N SER A 224 41.25 9.26 18.12
CA SER A 224 40.60 8.02 18.59
C SER A 224 39.19 7.83 18.04
N SER A 225 38.36 8.89 18.01
CA SER A 225 36.99 8.79 17.49
C SER A 225 36.88 8.99 15.97
N LEU A 226 37.90 9.44 15.25
CA LEU A 226 37.94 9.33 13.78
C LEU A 226 38.12 7.86 13.40
N ASN A 227 39.15 7.19 13.93
CA ASN A 227 39.37 5.77 13.65
C ASN A 227 38.21 4.88 14.09
N ALA A 228 37.44 5.26 15.12
CA ALA A 228 36.24 4.53 15.56
C ALA A 228 34.90 5.03 14.98
N ARG A 229 34.83 6.24 14.39
CA ARG A 229 33.59 6.83 13.80
C ARG A 229 33.73 7.17 12.31
N PHE A 230 34.62 6.47 11.59
CA PHE A 230 34.49 6.34 10.14
C PHE A 230 33.35 5.38 9.74
N VAL A 231 32.76 4.66 10.70
CA VAL A 231 31.36 4.23 10.59
C VAL A 231 30.49 5.48 10.55
N SER A 232 29.86 5.73 9.39
CA SER A 232 29.18 6.97 9.01
C SER A 232 28.40 7.66 10.13
N PRO A 233 28.44 9.00 10.28
CA PRO A 233 27.61 9.73 11.24
C PRO A 233 26.10 9.43 11.13
N PHE A 234 25.64 9.00 9.96
CA PHE A 234 24.27 8.53 9.75
C PHE A 234 24.00 7.19 10.45
N ALA A 235 24.95 6.25 10.45
CA ALA A 235 24.80 4.94 11.11
C ALA A 235 24.68 5.07 12.64
N LEU A 236 25.44 5.97 13.27
CA LEU A 236 25.28 6.27 14.71
C LEU A 236 23.88 6.83 15.03
N ILE A 237 23.30 7.58 14.10
CA ILE A 237 21.94 8.13 14.24
C ILE A 237 20.90 7.03 14.00
N THR A 238 21.06 6.19 12.98
CA THR A 238 20.22 5.03 12.69
C THR A 238 20.22 4.03 13.86
N HIS A 239 21.37 3.72 14.45
CA HIS A 239 21.48 2.90 15.66
C HIS A 239 20.71 3.53 16.84
N ALA A 240 20.89 4.82 17.09
CA ALA A 240 20.16 5.53 18.14
C ALA A 240 18.62 5.57 17.88
N ILE A 241 18.18 5.57 16.61
CA ILE A 241 16.76 5.44 16.26
C ILE A 241 16.28 3.99 16.49
N HIS A 242 17.04 2.99 16.05
CA HIS A 242 16.71 1.57 16.29
C HIS A 242 16.54 1.27 17.78
N GLN A 243 17.44 1.77 18.63
CA GLN A 243 17.37 1.60 20.08
C GLN A 243 16.11 2.26 20.68
N LYS A 244 15.80 3.50 20.27
CA LYS A 244 14.58 4.20 20.68
C LYS A 244 13.31 3.47 20.23
N HIS A 245 13.26 3.05 18.98
CA HIS A 245 12.16 2.29 18.41
C HIS A 245 11.95 0.96 19.15
N ALA A 246 13.03 0.21 19.42
CA ALA A 246 12.97 -1.03 20.18
C ALA A 246 12.44 -0.83 21.60
N ASN A 247 12.87 0.24 22.30
CA ASN A 247 12.37 0.57 23.63
C ASN A 247 10.85 0.89 23.63
N ILE A 248 10.37 1.69 22.67
CA ILE A 248 8.93 1.99 22.52
C ILE A 248 8.13 0.74 22.14
N SER A 249 8.65 -0.05 21.20
CA SER A 249 7.99 -1.29 20.73
C SER A 249 7.90 -2.35 21.84
N LYS A 250 8.91 -2.42 22.72
CA LYS A 250 8.86 -3.23 23.95
C LYS A 250 7.84 -2.70 24.94
N LEU A 251 7.79 -1.38 25.20
CA LEU A 251 6.76 -0.78 26.08
C LEU A 251 5.34 -1.06 25.55
N ARG A 252 5.06 -0.79 24.27
CA ARG A 252 3.78 -1.10 23.61
C ARG A 252 3.43 -2.59 23.73
N SER A 253 4.42 -3.48 23.55
CA SER A 253 4.20 -4.93 23.65
C SER A 253 3.83 -5.37 25.08
N MET A 254 4.43 -4.76 26.11
CA MET A 254 4.14 -5.10 27.52
C MET A 254 2.83 -4.47 27.99
N GLN A 255 2.52 -3.21 27.62
CA GLN A 255 1.21 -2.60 27.91
C GLN A 255 0.06 -3.32 27.19
N ALA A 256 0.26 -3.78 25.95
CA ALA A 256 -0.74 -4.57 25.23
C ALA A 256 -0.90 -5.98 25.83
N SER A 257 0.18 -6.64 26.24
CA SER A 257 0.11 -7.90 27.01
C SER A 257 -0.69 -7.71 28.30
N ALA A 258 -0.35 -6.70 29.10
CA ALA A 258 -1.08 -6.32 30.31
C ALA A 258 -2.56 -6.04 30.06
N LEU A 259 -2.91 -5.33 28.99
CA LEU A 259 -4.29 -5.05 28.59
C LEU A 259 -5.05 -6.36 28.26
N GLY A 260 -4.40 -7.30 27.59
CA GLY A 260 -4.98 -8.61 27.26
C GLY A 260 -5.12 -9.55 28.46
N VAL A 261 -4.13 -9.59 29.36
CA VAL A 261 -4.19 -10.35 30.62
C VAL A 261 -5.33 -9.82 31.50
N ILE A 262 -5.42 -8.49 31.65
CA ILE A 262 -6.52 -7.87 32.40
C ILE A 262 -7.89 -8.17 31.76
N MET A 263 -8.02 -8.13 30.43
CA MET A 263 -9.31 -8.41 29.77
C MET A 263 -9.77 -9.88 29.87
N ASN A 264 -8.85 -10.85 29.88
CA ASN A 264 -9.21 -12.27 29.88
C ASN A 264 -9.34 -12.85 31.31
N GLU A 265 -8.47 -12.42 32.22
CA GLU A 265 -8.32 -13.00 33.57
C GLU A 265 -8.83 -12.07 34.68
N GLY A 266 -9.12 -10.81 34.36
CA GLY A 266 -9.63 -9.82 35.31
C GLY A 266 -11.15 -9.79 35.36
N LEU A 267 -11.73 -10.14 36.52
CA LEU A 267 -13.16 -10.03 36.83
C LEU A 267 -14.10 -10.80 35.87
N THR A 268 -13.63 -11.92 35.32
CA THR A 268 -14.41 -12.82 34.47
C THR A 268 -15.22 -13.82 35.31
N PHE A 269 -16.52 -13.56 35.46
CA PHE A 269 -17.46 -14.35 36.28
C PHE A 269 -18.20 -15.46 35.50
N GLU A 270 -17.48 -16.29 34.74
CA GLU A 270 -18.11 -17.26 33.83
C GLU A 270 -18.27 -18.66 34.47
N SER A 271 -19.38 -19.34 34.16
CA SER A 271 -19.76 -20.61 34.80
C SER A 271 -20.48 -21.53 33.82
N GLU A 272 -19.97 -22.77 33.69
CA GLU A 272 -20.77 -23.95 33.32
C GLU A 272 -20.43 -25.18 34.19
N ASP A 273 -19.16 -25.39 34.60
CA ASP A 273 -18.74 -26.58 35.37
C ASP A 273 -18.25 -26.34 36.82
N ASP A 274 -17.61 -25.20 37.14
CA ASP A 274 -16.91 -25.02 38.43
C ASP A 274 -17.66 -24.22 39.51
N LYS A 275 -17.45 -24.61 40.77
CA LYS A 275 -18.09 -24.03 41.98
C LYS A 275 -17.27 -22.91 42.61
N GLU A 276 -16.72 -22.01 41.80
CA GLU A 276 -15.93 -20.89 42.34
C GLU A 276 -16.83 -19.80 42.94
N ASP A 277 -16.51 -19.37 44.16
CA ASP A 277 -17.16 -18.21 44.78
C ASP A 277 -16.70 -16.92 44.06
N TRP A 278 -17.65 -16.06 43.69
CA TRP A 278 -17.41 -14.75 43.11
C TRP A 278 -16.49 -13.87 43.98
N LYS A 279 -16.47 -14.10 45.30
CA LYS A 279 -15.54 -13.46 46.25
C LYS A 279 -14.08 -13.81 45.93
N GLY A 280 -13.78 -15.07 45.58
CA GLY A 280 -12.45 -15.53 45.17
C GLY A 280 -12.01 -15.02 43.79
N VAL A 281 -12.95 -14.89 42.85
CA VAL A 281 -12.69 -14.24 41.54
C VAL A 281 -12.23 -12.79 41.74
N VAL A 282 -12.88 -12.05 42.64
CA VAL A 282 -12.53 -10.66 42.98
C VAL A 282 -11.16 -10.59 43.68
N GLU A 283 -10.88 -11.48 44.64
CA GLU A 283 -9.58 -11.54 45.33
C GLU A 283 -8.41 -11.68 44.34
N ARG A 284 -8.47 -12.71 43.48
CA ARG A 284 -7.43 -12.96 42.46
C ARG A 284 -7.31 -11.81 41.48
N SER A 285 -8.44 -11.22 41.05
CA SER A 285 -8.45 -10.07 40.13
C SER A 285 -7.75 -8.84 40.71
N VAL A 286 -7.89 -8.56 42.01
CA VAL A 286 -7.21 -7.43 42.66
C VAL A 286 -5.70 -7.67 42.73
N VAL A 287 -5.25 -8.88 43.08
CA VAL A 287 -3.82 -9.24 43.10
C VAL A 287 -3.21 -9.20 41.69
N LEU A 288 -3.94 -9.67 40.68
CA LEU A 288 -3.54 -9.60 39.27
C LEU A 288 -3.37 -8.15 38.80
N MET A 289 -4.35 -7.27 39.06
CA MET A 289 -4.24 -5.84 38.75
C MET A 289 -3.04 -5.19 39.45
N GLU A 290 -2.81 -5.50 40.73
CA GLU A 290 -1.70 -4.98 41.52
C GLU A 290 -0.34 -5.38 40.92
N ASN A 291 -0.18 -6.66 40.53
CA ASN A 291 1.03 -7.19 39.91
C ASN A 291 1.28 -6.63 38.50
N VAL A 292 0.23 -6.39 37.72
CA VAL A 292 0.32 -5.77 36.40
C VAL A 292 0.84 -4.32 36.52
N VAL A 293 0.17 -3.47 37.31
CA VAL A 293 0.54 -2.04 37.46
C VAL A 293 1.95 -1.90 38.07
N LYS A 294 2.38 -2.83 38.94
CA LYS A 294 3.75 -2.85 39.48
C LYS A 294 4.84 -3.18 38.45
N ASN A 295 4.53 -3.95 37.40
CA ASN A 295 5.54 -4.53 36.50
C ASN A 295 5.56 -3.96 35.07
N VAL A 296 4.47 -3.39 34.57
CA VAL A 296 4.31 -2.93 33.16
C VAL A 296 5.43 -1.99 32.67
N CYS A 297 6.00 -1.14 33.53
CA CYS A 297 7.04 -0.18 33.14
C CYS A 297 8.49 -0.71 33.28
N ASN A 298 8.72 -1.94 33.73
CA ASN A 298 10.05 -2.44 34.11
C ASN A 298 10.91 -2.94 32.91
N ILE A 299 10.98 -2.15 31.83
CA ILE A 299 11.63 -2.46 30.53
C ILE A 299 13.06 -3.01 30.68
N HIS A 300 13.81 -2.51 31.66
CA HIS A 300 15.22 -2.84 31.87
C HIS A 300 15.47 -4.07 32.75
N GLN A 301 14.48 -4.56 33.49
CA GLN A 301 14.63 -5.70 34.41
C GLN A 301 13.99 -6.98 33.85
N VAL A 302 12.82 -6.87 33.21
CA VAL A 302 12.14 -8.02 32.59
C VAL A 302 12.67 -8.21 31.18
N GLY A 303 13.11 -9.40 30.80
CA GLY A 303 13.76 -9.66 29.51
C GLY A 303 12.82 -9.52 28.30
N GLY A 304 11.63 -10.10 28.39
CA GLY A 304 10.62 -10.13 27.32
C GLY A 304 9.18 -10.21 27.85
N VAL A 305 8.22 -10.35 26.94
CA VAL A 305 6.78 -10.38 27.29
C VAL A 305 6.40 -11.66 28.03
N GLU A 306 6.93 -12.82 27.61
CA GLU A 306 6.72 -14.12 28.29
C GLU A 306 7.13 -14.03 29.77
N GLN A 307 8.29 -13.46 30.07
CA GLN A 307 8.77 -13.26 31.44
C GLN A 307 7.92 -12.25 32.23
N PHE A 308 7.23 -11.30 31.57
CA PHE A 308 6.28 -10.41 32.23
C PHE A 308 4.99 -11.17 32.59
N GLU A 309 4.47 -11.98 31.66
CA GLU A 309 3.29 -12.82 31.86
C GLU A 309 3.55 -13.85 32.98
N ASP A 310 4.69 -14.56 32.95
CA ASP A 310 5.14 -15.46 34.03
C ASP A 310 5.18 -14.77 35.40
N LEU A 311 5.74 -13.55 35.49
CA LEU A 311 5.82 -12.79 36.75
C LEU A 311 4.45 -12.32 37.26
N VAL A 312 3.51 -11.99 36.37
CA VAL A 312 2.13 -11.64 36.76
C VAL A 312 1.38 -12.88 37.25
N PHE A 313 1.47 -14.00 36.53
CA PHE A 313 0.75 -15.22 36.87
C PHE A 313 1.30 -15.92 38.12
N THR A 314 2.62 -16.03 38.28
CA THR A 314 3.24 -16.57 39.52
C THR A 314 3.00 -15.69 40.75
N GLY A 315 2.84 -14.37 40.55
CA GLY A 315 2.39 -13.47 41.61
C GLY A 315 0.90 -13.58 41.93
N SER A 316 0.06 -14.05 41.00
CA SER A 316 -1.40 -14.16 41.17
C SER A 316 -1.88 -15.53 41.64
N SER A 317 -1.16 -16.62 41.31
CA SER A 317 -1.53 -17.98 41.69
C SER A 317 -1.37 -18.27 43.20
N ASN A 318 -0.60 -17.45 43.91
CA ASN A 318 -0.33 -17.58 45.33
C ASN A 318 -1.42 -16.97 46.25
N GLY A 319 -2.45 -16.30 45.70
CA GLY A 319 -3.65 -15.80 46.41
C GLY A 319 -3.44 -15.41 47.87
N VAL A 320 -3.88 -16.29 48.78
CA VAL A 320 -3.82 -16.15 50.25
C VAL A 320 -2.43 -15.79 50.81
N ALA A 321 -1.34 -16.26 50.20
CA ALA A 321 0.03 -15.96 50.66
C ALA A 321 0.52 -14.55 50.27
N GLY A 322 -0.18 -13.85 49.36
CA GLY A 322 0.14 -12.47 48.94
C GLY A 322 -0.30 -11.38 49.92
N PHE A 323 -0.80 -11.77 51.11
CA PHE A 323 -1.40 -10.85 52.10
C PHE A 323 -0.64 -10.73 53.43
N ASP A 324 0.39 -11.55 53.69
CA ASP A 324 1.12 -11.56 54.99
C ASP A 324 1.92 -10.27 55.29
N ASP A 325 2.14 -9.39 54.30
CA ASP A 325 2.94 -8.15 54.43
C ASP A 325 2.17 -6.90 54.93
N VAL A 326 0.86 -6.99 55.22
CA VAL A 326 0.04 -5.81 55.55
C VAL A 326 0.17 -5.42 57.04
N PRO A 327 0.73 -4.24 57.38
CA PRO A 327 0.84 -3.83 58.78
C PRO A 327 -0.53 -3.34 59.31
N PHE A 328 -0.99 -3.94 60.40
CA PHE A 328 -2.08 -3.38 61.20
C PHE A 328 -1.59 -2.09 61.87
N ALA A 329 -2.12 -0.95 61.44
CA ALA A 329 -1.83 0.35 62.02
C ALA A 329 -2.79 0.66 63.16
N ASP A 330 -2.29 0.64 64.41
CA ASP A 330 -3.01 1.21 65.54
C ASP A 330 -3.22 2.72 65.36
N GLY A 331 -4.36 3.22 65.83
CA GLY A 331 -4.78 4.61 65.63
C GLY A 331 -4.05 5.63 66.51
N ASP A 332 -3.99 6.87 66.00
CA ASP A 332 -3.72 8.13 66.70
C ASP A 332 -2.51 8.22 67.66
N SER A 333 -1.42 8.84 67.19
CA SER A 333 -0.73 9.87 67.99
C SER A 333 0.20 10.75 67.15
N ALA A 334 -0.22 11.99 66.90
CA ALA A 334 0.61 13.02 66.25
C ALA A 334 1.04 14.09 67.26
N ALA A 335 2.27 14.00 67.79
CA ALA A 335 2.88 15.07 68.59
C ALA A 335 4.43 15.02 68.60
N SER A 336 5.05 16.20 68.44
CA SER A 336 6.38 16.62 68.93
C SER A 336 7.52 15.59 69.10
N GLY A 337 8.62 15.78 68.37
CA GLY A 337 9.92 15.19 68.72
C GLY A 337 10.79 16.11 69.59
N LEU A 338 11.77 15.55 70.29
CA LEU A 338 13.02 16.17 70.74
C LEU A 338 14.02 15.08 71.20
N GLU A 339 15.26 15.47 71.52
CA GLU A 339 16.40 14.56 71.79
C GLU A 339 16.37 13.91 73.19
N GLY A 340 17.08 12.79 73.39
CA GLY A 340 17.48 12.34 74.74
C GLY A 340 17.58 10.82 74.92
N GLY A 341 18.80 10.27 74.92
CA GLY A 341 19.04 8.81 74.95
C GLY A 341 18.87 8.09 76.29
N GLY A 342 19.07 6.76 76.24
CA GLY A 342 19.57 5.98 77.39
C GLY A 342 18.71 4.81 77.90
N ILE A 343 19.16 3.58 77.59
CA ILE A 343 19.15 2.37 78.44
C ILE A 343 17.83 1.96 79.14
N GLY A 344 17.35 0.75 78.83
CA GLY A 344 16.47 -0.03 79.74
C GLY A 344 15.31 -0.75 79.05
N GLY A 345 15.50 -2.01 78.66
CA GLY A 345 14.51 -2.75 77.87
C GLY A 345 13.44 -3.49 78.69
N ARG A 346 12.24 -3.60 78.10
CA ARG A 346 11.27 -4.70 78.33
C ARG A 346 10.61 -5.05 76.99
N ARG A 347 10.11 -6.28 76.87
CA ARG A 347 9.49 -6.80 75.64
C ARG A 347 8.21 -6.01 75.30
N GLY A 348 8.22 -5.26 74.21
CA GLY A 348 7.01 -4.97 73.44
C GLY A 348 6.66 -6.21 72.62
N SER A 349 5.40 -6.64 72.64
CA SER A 349 4.93 -7.81 71.89
C SER A 349 4.43 -7.38 70.52
N ASN A 350 5.26 -7.53 69.49
CA ASN A 350 4.80 -7.47 68.10
C ASN A 350 3.82 -8.61 67.86
N LEU A 351 2.51 -8.35 67.93
CA LEU A 351 1.48 -9.35 67.64
C LEU A 351 1.25 -9.45 66.12
N GLY A 352 2.29 -9.86 65.39
CA GLY A 352 2.22 -10.13 63.96
C GLY A 352 1.38 -11.37 63.68
N VAL A 353 0.06 -11.18 63.53
CA VAL A 353 -0.88 -12.25 63.19
C VAL A 353 -0.83 -12.47 61.67
N SER A 354 0.02 -13.38 61.23
CA SER A 354 0.00 -13.88 59.85
C SER A 354 -1.38 -14.44 59.52
N ILE A 355 -1.92 -14.13 58.33
CA ILE A 355 -3.28 -14.50 57.93
C ILE A 355 -3.42 -16.04 57.79
N THR A 356 -2.31 -16.70 57.49
CA THR A 356 -2.14 -18.15 57.51
C THR A 356 -2.36 -18.81 58.88
N SER A 357 -2.39 -18.05 59.98
CA SER A 357 -2.63 -18.56 61.36
C SER A 357 -4.08 -18.47 61.84
N LEU A 358 -4.98 -17.85 61.07
CA LEU A 358 -6.40 -17.69 61.42
C LEU A 358 -7.23 -18.93 61.04
N THR A 359 -8.30 -19.19 61.80
CA THR A 359 -9.36 -20.13 61.40
C THR A 359 -10.16 -19.54 60.22
N ASP A 360 -10.68 -20.38 59.32
CA ASP A 360 -11.21 -19.90 58.02
C ASP A 360 -12.31 -18.84 58.15
N GLY A 361 -13.32 -19.07 59.01
CA GLY A 361 -14.36 -18.05 59.30
C GLY A 361 -13.88 -16.74 59.96
N LYS A 362 -12.58 -16.60 60.29
CA LYS A 362 -11.94 -15.33 60.65
C LYS A 362 -11.13 -14.70 59.50
N LYS A 363 -10.79 -15.45 58.44
CA LYS A 363 -10.19 -14.92 57.21
C LYS A 363 -11.25 -14.15 56.42
N ASP A 364 -12.42 -14.75 56.23
CA ASP A 364 -13.53 -14.20 55.43
C ASP A 364 -14.01 -12.81 55.93
N ALA A 365 -13.85 -12.54 57.22
CA ALA A 365 -14.16 -11.25 57.86
C ALA A 365 -13.10 -10.16 57.64
N VAL A 366 -11.86 -10.54 57.30
CA VAL A 366 -10.71 -9.63 57.17
C VAL A 366 -10.39 -9.30 55.71
N ILE A 367 -10.65 -10.22 54.78
CA ILE A 367 -10.34 -10.06 53.35
C ILE A 367 -10.95 -8.77 52.73
N PRO A 368 -12.22 -8.38 52.96
CA PRO A 368 -12.78 -7.14 52.41
C PRO A 368 -12.00 -5.88 52.82
N TYR A 369 -11.58 -5.80 54.08
CA TYR A 369 -10.78 -4.68 54.58
C TYR A 369 -9.42 -4.63 53.87
N VAL A 370 -8.70 -5.76 53.80
CA VAL A 370 -7.38 -5.85 53.17
C VAL A 370 -7.43 -5.54 51.67
N LEU A 371 -8.45 -6.02 50.96
CA LEU A 371 -8.68 -5.67 49.55
C LEU A 371 -8.97 -4.18 49.38
N SER A 372 -9.75 -3.57 50.27
CA SER A 372 -10.03 -2.11 50.22
C SER A 372 -8.76 -1.26 50.40
N VAL A 373 -7.83 -1.68 51.26
CA VAL A 373 -6.54 -1.01 51.48
C VAL A 373 -5.61 -1.18 50.27
N LYS A 374 -5.52 -2.40 49.70
CA LYS A 374 -4.75 -2.65 48.46
C LYS A 374 -5.27 -1.83 47.27
N LEU A 375 -6.60 -1.72 47.10
CA LEU A 375 -7.21 -0.87 46.07
C LEU A 375 -6.85 0.62 46.27
N GLN A 376 -6.87 1.12 47.51
CA GLN A 376 -6.44 2.49 47.81
C GLN A 376 -4.95 2.71 47.53
N GLU A 377 -4.05 1.81 47.94
CA GLU A 377 -2.61 1.94 47.65
C GLU A 377 -2.35 1.88 46.13
N MET A 378 -3.02 0.97 45.41
CA MET A 378 -2.86 0.86 43.96
C MET A 378 -3.25 2.16 43.24
N LEU A 379 -4.39 2.76 43.60
CA LEU A 379 -4.87 4.02 43.03
C LEU A 379 -4.04 5.25 43.45
N GLN A 380 -3.52 5.29 44.69
CA GLN A 380 -2.76 6.44 45.20
C GLN A 380 -1.28 6.44 44.80
N LYS A 381 -0.65 5.25 44.72
CA LYS A 381 0.81 5.10 44.73
C LYS A 381 1.35 4.34 43.53
N HIS A 382 0.67 3.29 43.08
CA HIS A 382 1.16 2.47 41.96
C HIS A 382 0.79 3.06 40.60
N LEU A 383 -0.49 3.37 40.36
CA LEU A 383 -0.94 3.90 39.07
C LEU A 383 -0.30 5.26 38.71
N PRO A 384 -0.20 6.27 39.60
CA PRO A 384 0.47 7.53 39.26
C PRO A 384 1.98 7.38 39.04
N LYS A 385 2.61 6.36 39.64
CA LYS A 385 4.02 6.04 39.43
C LYS A 385 4.26 5.37 38.07
N GLN A 386 3.37 4.47 37.66
CA GLN A 386 3.36 3.92 36.29
C GLN A 386 3.27 5.06 35.27
N GLU A 387 2.28 5.93 35.40
CA GLU A 387 2.03 7.03 34.46
C GLU A 387 3.25 7.96 34.33
N GLN A 388 3.95 8.25 35.43
CA GLN A 388 5.19 9.04 35.44
C GLN A 388 6.35 8.33 34.73
N LEU A 389 6.60 7.06 35.04
CA LEU A 389 7.67 6.27 34.40
C LEU A 389 7.42 6.09 32.90
N SER A 390 6.17 5.81 32.52
CA SER A 390 5.72 5.71 31.13
C SER A 390 5.99 7.00 30.35
N LYS A 391 5.63 8.16 30.92
CA LYS A 391 5.91 9.49 30.35
C LYS A 391 7.41 9.82 30.30
N GLU A 392 8.22 9.35 31.24
CA GLU A 392 9.68 9.54 31.21
C GLU A 392 10.34 8.71 30.09
N ILE A 393 10.00 7.43 30.00
CA ILE A 393 10.44 6.53 28.92
C ILE A 393 10.03 7.09 27.55
N LEU A 394 8.79 7.61 27.43
CA LEU A 394 8.29 8.24 26.21
C LEU A 394 9.01 9.57 25.91
N ARG A 395 9.35 10.38 26.92
CA ARG A 395 10.13 11.61 26.73
C ARG A 395 11.56 11.33 26.24
N GLU A 396 12.17 10.25 26.70
CA GLU A 396 13.52 9.86 26.27
C GLU A 396 13.52 9.20 24.90
N ASN A 397 12.62 8.24 24.66
CA ASN A 397 12.66 7.39 23.46
C ASN A 397 11.76 7.91 22.34
N GLY A 398 10.63 8.49 22.69
CA GLY A 398 9.58 8.97 21.80
C GLY A 398 10.00 10.11 20.86
N ARG A 399 8.99 10.54 20.10
CA ARG A 399 9.15 11.34 18.91
C ARG A 399 9.59 12.78 19.27
N PRO A 400 10.56 13.39 18.57
CA PRO A 400 11.09 14.70 18.95
C PRO A 400 10.03 15.79 19.00
N SER A 401 10.17 16.73 19.95
CA SER A 401 9.19 17.80 20.16
C SER A 401 9.01 18.68 18.93
N VAL A 402 7.84 19.32 18.83
CA VAL A 402 7.45 20.21 17.71
C VAL A 402 8.53 21.27 17.43
N ILE A 403 9.14 21.83 18.47
CA ILE A 403 10.22 22.83 18.35
C ILE A 403 11.44 22.22 17.62
N VAL A 404 11.86 21.00 17.97
CA VAL A 404 12.99 20.32 17.33
C VAL A 404 12.67 19.96 15.87
N ARG A 405 11.42 19.64 15.54
CA ARG A 405 10.99 19.36 14.16
C ARG A 405 10.99 20.61 13.28
N TYR A 406 10.40 21.70 13.77
CA TYR A 406 10.03 22.84 12.94
C TYR A 406 10.97 24.04 13.04
N TRP A 407 12.04 24.03 13.85
CA TRP A 407 12.98 25.16 13.89
C TRP A 407 13.66 25.45 12.54
N ILE A 408 13.93 24.43 11.72
CA ILE A 408 14.50 24.62 10.37
C ILE A 408 13.54 25.41 9.46
N PRO A 409 12.29 24.96 9.20
CA PRO A 409 11.34 25.76 8.43
C PRO A 409 10.96 27.09 9.11
N LEU A 410 10.93 27.17 10.45
CA LEU A 410 10.65 28.43 11.17
C LEU A 410 11.78 29.46 10.98
N THR A 411 13.04 29.06 11.07
CA THR A 411 14.19 29.95 10.83
C THR A 411 14.33 30.29 9.35
N ALA A 412 14.10 29.33 8.45
CA ALA A 412 14.01 29.60 7.01
C ALA A 412 12.89 30.60 6.68
N LEU A 413 11.70 30.45 7.26
CA LEU A 413 10.60 31.43 7.15
C LEU A 413 11.01 32.79 7.71
N PHE A 414 11.64 32.84 8.89
CA PHE A 414 12.10 34.09 9.50
C PHE A 414 13.10 34.84 8.61
N PHE A 415 14.18 34.18 8.16
CA PHE A 415 15.19 34.81 7.29
C PHE A 415 14.67 35.12 5.89
N THR A 416 13.80 34.28 5.32
CA THR A 416 13.17 34.59 4.02
C THR A 416 12.08 35.64 4.12
N SER A 417 11.43 35.84 5.28
CA SER A 417 10.35 36.83 5.43
C SER A 417 10.79 38.25 5.09
N GLY A 418 11.99 38.67 5.51
CA GLY A 418 12.55 39.98 5.18
C GLY A 418 12.84 40.14 3.67
N THR A 419 13.26 39.06 3.02
CA THR A 419 13.52 39.03 1.56
C THR A 419 12.22 39.00 0.77
N ILE A 420 11.25 38.18 1.17
CA ILE A 420 9.91 38.10 0.58
C ILE A 420 9.20 39.44 0.74
N PHE A 421 9.24 40.05 1.93
CA PHE A 421 8.68 41.38 2.18
C PHE A 421 9.35 42.46 1.30
N ARG A 422 10.69 42.48 1.21
CA ARG A 422 11.39 43.37 0.27
C ARG A 422 10.99 43.13 -1.19
N VAL A 423 10.84 41.88 -1.63
CA VAL A 423 10.42 41.55 -2.99
C VAL A 423 8.98 41.99 -3.24
N LEU A 424 8.06 41.77 -2.29
CA LEU A 424 6.65 42.16 -2.40
C LEU A 424 6.48 43.70 -2.43
N VAL A 425 7.24 44.42 -1.60
CA VAL A 425 7.23 45.88 -1.54
C VAL A 425 7.91 46.50 -2.77
N ASN A 426 9.08 46.00 -3.19
CA ASN A 426 9.78 46.52 -4.38
C ASN A 426 9.09 46.13 -5.70
N ARG A 427 8.30 45.04 -5.74
CA ARG A 427 7.47 44.66 -6.89
C ARG A 427 6.04 45.21 -6.81
N ARG A 428 5.77 46.23 -5.98
CA ARG A 428 4.44 46.85 -5.88
C ARG A 428 3.92 47.35 -7.24
N GLU A 429 4.77 47.98 -8.07
CA GLU A 429 4.41 48.32 -9.45
C GLU A 429 4.05 47.08 -10.27
N PHE A 430 4.93 46.08 -10.33
CA PHE A 430 4.69 44.84 -11.09
C PHE A 430 3.39 44.12 -10.67
N ILE A 431 3.04 44.15 -9.38
CA ILE A 431 1.78 43.61 -8.86
C ILE A 431 0.59 44.51 -9.27
N GLN A 432 0.73 45.83 -9.25
CA GLN A 432 -0.31 46.75 -9.71
C GLN A 432 -0.54 46.66 -11.23
N THR A 433 0.52 46.45 -12.01
CA THR A 433 0.46 46.16 -13.44
C THR A 433 -0.25 44.82 -13.67
N TRP A 434 0.17 43.73 -13.03
CA TRP A 434 -0.50 42.42 -13.15
C TRP A 434 -1.98 42.45 -12.74
N VAL A 435 -2.34 43.17 -11.68
CA VAL A 435 -3.76 43.33 -11.27
C VAL A 435 -4.54 44.15 -12.28
N ARG A 436 -3.93 45.15 -12.93
CA ARG A 436 -4.54 45.92 -14.01
C ARG A 436 -4.72 45.09 -15.27
N GLU A 437 -3.65 44.47 -15.77
CA GLU A 437 -3.64 43.61 -16.96
C GLU A 437 -4.61 42.43 -16.81
N ALA A 438 -4.68 41.80 -15.62
CA ALA A 438 -5.67 40.77 -15.34
C ALA A 438 -7.11 41.32 -15.29
N GLY A 439 -7.30 42.53 -14.74
CA GLY A 439 -8.61 43.21 -14.74
C GLY A 439 -9.09 43.55 -16.15
N GLU A 440 -8.21 44.15 -16.97
CA GLU A 440 -8.44 44.46 -18.38
C GLU A 440 -8.71 43.17 -19.18
N THR A 441 -7.91 42.12 -19.00
CA THR A 441 -8.14 40.80 -19.64
C THR A 441 -9.50 40.18 -19.27
N ILE A 442 -9.93 40.30 -18.01
CA ILE A 442 -11.24 39.80 -17.56
C ILE A 442 -12.38 40.63 -18.15
N ILE A 443 -12.23 41.95 -18.22
CA ILE A 443 -13.20 42.87 -18.83
C ILE A 443 -13.31 42.59 -20.33
N ASP A 444 -12.20 42.46 -21.05
CA ASP A 444 -12.15 42.17 -22.48
C ASP A 444 -12.68 40.78 -22.80
N PHE A 445 -12.39 39.77 -21.97
CA PHE A 445 -12.99 38.44 -22.11
C PHE A 445 -14.52 38.52 -21.97
N TRP A 446 -15.03 39.18 -20.93
CA TRP A 446 -16.46 39.31 -20.70
C TRP A 446 -17.16 40.13 -21.80
N ALA A 447 -16.54 41.22 -22.26
CA ALA A 447 -17.05 42.04 -23.35
C ALA A 447 -17.14 41.26 -24.67
N ASN A 448 -16.02 40.70 -25.14
CA ASN A 448 -15.90 40.11 -26.48
C ASN A 448 -16.53 38.71 -26.59
N TRP A 449 -16.52 37.89 -25.52
CA TRP A 449 -16.95 36.49 -25.58
C TRP A 449 -18.29 36.20 -24.91
N VAL A 450 -18.81 37.10 -24.07
CA VAL A 450 -20.10 36.92 -23.39
C VAL A 450 -21.09 38.02 -23.80
N VAL A 451 -20.74 39.28 -23.59
CA VAL A 451 -21.67 40.41 -23.77
C VAL A 451 -21.99 40.68 -25.23
N ASP A 452 -21.00 40.82 -26.10
CA ASP A 452 -21.23 41.20 -27.50
C ASP A 452 -21.85 40.07 -28.36
N PRO A 453 -21.49 38.78 -28.18
CA PRO A 453 -22.23 37.68 -28.80
C PRO A 453 -23.69 37.62 -28.32
N LEU A 454 -23.94 37.85 -27.03
CA LEU A 454 -25.30 37.87 -26.48
C LEU A 454 -26.11 39.07 -26.98
N LYS A 455 -25.52 40.27 -27.10
CA LYS A 455 -26.15 41.44 -27.74
C LYS A 455 -26.53 41.13 -29.19
N ARG A 456 -25.67 40.45 -29.96
CA ARG A 456 -25.95 40.07 -31.36
C ARG A 456 -27.13 39.10 -31.42
N ILE A 457 -27.12 38.03 -30.62
CA ILE A 457 -28.22 37.05 -30.54
C ILE A 457 -29.55 37.74 -30.14
N ILE A 458 -29.53 38.60 -29.12
CA ILE A 458 -30.73 39.35 -28.69
C ILE A 458 -31.19 40.32 -29.78
N GLY A 459 -30.28 40.98 -30.50
CA GLY A 459 -30.61 41.84 -31.64
C GLY A 459 -31.31 41.08 -32.77
N THR A 460 -30.76 39.94 -33.18
CA THR A 460 -31.36 39.05 -34.20
C THR A 460 -32.72 38.50 -33.79
N ILE A 461 -32.94 38.21 -32.50
CA ILE A 461 -34.22 37.69 -31.99
C ILE A 461 -35.27 38.80 -31.80
N ARG A 462 -34.85 40.03 -31.46
CA ARG A 462 -35.75 41.14 -31.12
C ARG A 462 -36.14 42.00 -32.33
N THR A 463 -35.35 42.02 -33.40
CA THR A 463 -35.55 42.89 -34.57
C THR A 463 -35.75 42.03 -35.82
N GLY A 464 -36.98 41.56 -36.03
CA GLY A 464 -37.31 40.62 -37.10
C GLY A 464 -37.49 41.22 -38.50
N GLU A 465 -37.72 42.54 -38.59
CA GLU A 465 -38.05 43.25 -39.83
C GLU A 465 -37.23 44.54 -39.96
N ASP A 466 -36.76 44.81 -41.20
CA ASP A 466 -36.19 46.06 -41.71
C ASP A 466 -34.91 46.66 -41.06
N GLN A 467 -34.02 47.36 -41.77
CA GLN A 467 -33.76 47.46 -43.23
C GLN A 467 -32.27 47.84 -43.46
N ASP A 468 -31.87 47.91 -44.75
CA ASP A 468 -30.77 48.71 -45.36
C ASP A 468 -29.95 47.89 -46.38
N VAL A 469 -29.16 46.92 -45.94
CA VAL A 469 -28.14 46.27 -46.81
C VAL A 469 -28.76 45.43 -47.95
N ALA A 470 -29.96 44.86 -47.75
CA ALA A 470 -30.64 44.03 -48.74
C ALA A 470 -31.47 44.81 -49.78
N LEU A 471 -31.53 46.14 -49.69
CA LEU A 471 -32.27 46.97 -50.66
C LEU A 471 -31.51 47.11 -51.98
N MET A 472 -30.21 47.39 -51.92
CA MET A 472 -29.41 47.70 -53.12
C MET A 472 -29.36 46.53 -54.13
N SER A 473 -29.34 45.28 -53.66
CA SER A 473 -29.33 44.09 -54.52
C SER A 473 -30.71 43.67 -55.03
N ARG A 474 -31.80 44.13 -54.39
CA ARG A 474 -33.15 44.00 -54.97
C ARG A 474 -33.40 45.08 -56.02
N GLU A 475 -32.92 46.30 -55.80
CA GLU A 475 -33.10 47.41 -56.73
C GLU A 475 -32.27 47.24 -58.02
N SER A 476 -31.03 46.70 -57.93
CA SER A 476 -30.26 46.27 -59.12
C SER A 476 -30.98 45.17 -59.90
N LEU A 477 -31.42 44.12 -59.21
CA LEU A 477 -32.10 42.97 -59.81
C LEU A 477 -33.41 43.35 -60.50
N ILE A 478 -34.20 44.27 -59.93
CA ILE A 478 -35.42 44.80 -60.56
C ILE A 478 -35.05 45.60 -61.83
N SER A 479 -34.05 46.50 -61.74
CA SER A 479 -33.58 47.31 -62.86
C SER A 479 -33.08 46.46 -64.05
N ASP A 480 -32.24 45.45 -63.79
CA ASP A 480 -31.75 44.54 -64.83
C ASP A 480 -32.86 43.65 -65.40
N ARG A 481 -33.81 43.21 -64.57
CA ARG A 481 -34.98 42.44 -65.01
C ARG A 481 -35.87 43.26 -65.94
N GLU A 482 -36.13 44.53 -65.62
CA GLU A 482 -36.83 45.45 -66.55
C GLU A 482 -36.00 45.74 -67.82
N SER A 483 -34.67 45.80 -67.70
CA SER A 483 -33.77 45.98 -68.85
C SER A 483 -33.87 44.78 -69.81
N LEU A 484 -33.83 43.56 -69.27
CA LEU A 484 -34.05 42.32 -70.01
C LEU A 484 -35.45 42.27 -70.64
N GLU A 485 -36.48 42.65 -69.88
CA GLU A 485 -37.88 42.74 -70.36
C GLU A 485 -38.01 43.64 -71.58
N ARG A 486 -37.41 44.84 -71.55
CA ARG A 486 -37.36 45.78 -72.69
C ARG A 486 -36.63 45.15 -73.89
N MET A 487 -35.40 44.68 -73.70
CA MET A 487 -34.59 44.12 -74.80
C MET A 487 -35.23 42.92 -75.49
N VAL A 488 -35.94 42.06 -74.75
CA VAL A 488 -36.62 40.88 -75.33
C VAL A 488 -37.90 41.28 -76.06
N VAL A 489 -38.67 42.24 -75.51
CA VAL A 489 -39.88 42.75 -76.19
C VAL A 489 -39.51 43.47 -77.49
N ASP A 490 -38.50 44.34 -77.48
CA ASP A 490 -38.01 45.03 -78.68
C ASP A 490 -37.52 44.02 -79.74
N PHE A 491 -36.77 42.99 -79.32
CA PHE A 491 -36.30 41.93 -80.21
C PHE A 491 -37.46 41.14 -80.84
N ALA A 492 -38.53 40.85 -80.08
CA ALA A 492 -39.71 40.16 -80.58
C ALA A 492 -40.56 41.03 -81.53
N ILE A 493 -40.60 42.34 -81.32
CA ILE A 493 -41.25 43.31 -82.21
C ILE A 493 -40.52 43.39 -83.56
N ASP A 494 -39.18 43.40 -83.55
CA ASP A 494 -38.37 43.37 -84.77
C ASP A 494 -38.41 42.02 -85.50
N ASN A 495 -38.73 40.91 -84.79
CA ASN A 495 -38.74 39.53 -85.33
C ASN A 495 -40.11 38.83 -85.22
N PRO A 496 -41.19 39.40 -85.82
CA PRO A 496 -42.57 38.90 -85.63
C PRO A 496 -42.82 37.51 -86.24
N ALA A 497 -41.92 37.02 -87.10
CA ALA A 497 -42.01 35.71 -87.73
C ALA A 497 -41.63 34.54 -86.77
N THR A 498 -41.01 34.83 -85.62
CA THR A 498 -40.47 33.80 -84.70
C THR A 498 -41.10 33.86 -83.30
N SER A 499 -41.94 34.87 -83.02
CA SER A 499 -42.50 35.15 -81.70
C SER A 499 -43.76 34.35 -81.34
N LEU A 500 -44.43 33.69 -82.30
CA LEU A 500 -45.52 32.73 -82.06
C LEU A 500 -45.42 31.56 -83.05
N ASP A 501 -45.66 30.32 -82.61
CA ASP A 501 -45.59 29.10 -83.45
C ASP A 501 -46.76 28.93 -84.46
N ASN A 502 -47.48 30.01 -84.79
CA ASN A 502 -48.61 30.00 -85.70
C ASN A 502 -48.21 30.58 -87.07
N ASN A 503 -48.19 29.74 -88.11
CA ASN A 503 -47.90 30.13 -89.49
C ASN A 503 -48.99 31.04 -90.10
N LEU A 504 -48.93 32.34 -89.78
CA LEU A 504 -49.71 33.40 -90.41
C LEU A 504 -48.77 34.52 -90.90
N THR A 505 -49.16 35.16 -92.00
CA THR A 505 -48.32 36.10 -92.75
C THR A 505 -47.87 37.30 -91.92
N ALA A 506 -46.64 37.75 -92.13
CA ALA A 506 -45.98 38.86 -91.42
C ALA A 506 -46.84 40.13 -91.35
N ALA A 507 -47.52 40.30 -90.21
CA ALA A 507 -48.22 41.49 -89.79
C ALA A 507 -47.68 41.89 -88.41
N ALA A 508 -47.66 43.19 -88.10
CA ALA A 508 -47.11 43.68 -86.85
C ALA A 508 -47.87 43.10 -85.63
N LEU A 509 -47.13 42.75 -84.58
CA LEU A 509 -47.68 42.20 -83.33
C LEU A 509 -48.72 43.16 -82.73
N THR A 510 -49.86 42.59 -82.33
CA THR A 510 -50.91 43.38 -81.66
C THR A 510 -50.49 43.72 -80.22
N PRO A 511 -50.97 44.84 -79.63
CA PRO A 511 -50.60 45.22 -78.27
C PRO A 511 -50.87 44.14 -77.21
N GLN A 512 -51.91 43.31 -77.41
CA GLN A 512 -52.23 42.20 -76.51
C GLN A 512 -51.20 41.07 -76.59
N GLN A 513 -50.61 40.80 -77.76
CA GLN A 513 -49.54 39.80 -77.90
C GLN A 513 -48.23 40.28 -77.27
N ILE A 514 -47.94 41.59 -77.35
CA ILE A 514 -46.77 42.21 -76.71
C ILE A 514 -46.85 42.07 -75.17
N GLU A 515 -48.03 42.24 -74.58
CA GLU A 515 -48.23 42.06 -73.13
C GLU A 515 -48.07 40.60 -72.70
N ILE A 516 -48.52 39.63 -73.52
CA ILE A 516 -48.30 38.19 -73.27
C ILE A 516 -46.80 37.84 -73.33
N ILE A 517 -46.07 38.36 -74.33
CA ILE A 517 -44.61 38.17 -74.42
C ILE A 517 -43.92 38.78 -73.19
N ARG A 518 -44.33 39.98 -72.75
CA ARG A 518 -43.80 40.62 -71.54
C ARG A 518 -44.00 39.76 -70.28
N GLU A 519 -45.18 39.18 -70.11
CA GLU A 519 -45.48 38.32 -68.94
C GLU A 519 -44.73 36.99 -69.00
N ASN A 520 -44.59 36.38 -70.18
CA ASN A 520 -43.75 35.18 -70.36
C ASN A 520 -42.27 35.47 -70.00
N VAL A 521 -41.73 36.63 -70.42
CA VAL A 521 -40.36 37.05 -70.08
C VAL A 521 -40.20 37.31 -68.57
N LYS A 522 -41.22 37.85 -67.88
CA LYS A 522 -41.26 37.94 -66.41
C LYS A 522 -41.23 36.58 -65.72
N GLN A 523 -41.75 35.54 -66.37
CA GLN A 523 -41.68 34.15 -65.92
C GLN A 523 -40.37 33.44 -66.34
N GLY A 524 -39.50 34.13 -67.09
CA GLY A 524 -38.18 33.65 -67.50
C GLY A 524 -38.14 32.95 -68.85
N ASP A 525 -39.25 32.91 -69.59
CA ASP A 525 -39.31 32.33 -70.93
C ASP A 525 -38.68 33.26 -71.96
N LEU A 526 -37.56 32.80 -72.55
CA LEU A 526 -36.81 33.48 -73.60
C LEU A 526 -36.89 32.74 -74.95
N THR A 527 -37.84 31.81 -75.13
CA THR A 527 -37.98 30.97 -76.33
C THR A 527 -37.95 31.74 -77.66
N PRO A 528 -38.58 32.94 -77.81
CA PRO A 528 -38.49 33.71 -79.05
C PRO A 528 -37.06 34.11 -79.43
N VAL A 529 -36.22 34.47 -78.44
CA VAL A 529 -34.83 34.90 -78.67
C VAL A 529 -33.94 33.69 -78.91
N LEU A 530 -34.14 32.63 -78.12
CA LEU A 530 -33.38 31.37 -78.24
C LEU A 530 -33.60 30.71 -79.60
N LYS A 531 -34.84 30.69 -80.12
CA LYS A 531 -35.15 30.16 -81.46
C LYS A 531 -34.41 30.89 -82.59
N VAL A 532 -34.20 32.21 -82.49
CA VAL A 532 -33.41 32.97 -83.50
C VAL A 532 -31.91 32.74 -83.29
N TYR A 533 -31.43 32.81 -82.05
CA TYR A 533 -30.04 32.53 -81.69
C TYR A 533 -29.58 31.16 -82.22
N GLU A 534 -30.36 30.10 -81.99
CA GLU A 534 -30.07 28.75 -82.48
C GLU A 534 -30.10 28.62 -84.01
N GLN A 535 -30.79 29.49 -84.73
CA GLN A 535 -30.83 29.49 -86.19
C GLN A 535 -29.62 30.23 -86.77
N ASP A 536 -29.27 31.38 -86.21
CA ASP A 536 -28.11 32.18 -86.65
C ASP A 536 -26.77 31.56 -86.26
N LEU A 537 -26.68 30.88 -85.11
CA LEU A 537 -25.47 30.15 -84.69
C LEU A 537 -25.06 29.07 -85.72
N LYS A 538 -25.99 28.58 -86.53
CA LYS A 538 -25.74 27.63 -87.63
C LYS A 538 -25.13 28.30 -88.87
N LYS A 539 -25.12 29.64 -88.95
CA LYS A 539 -24.54 30.45 -90.05
C LYS A 539 -23.87 31.73 -89.52
N PRO A 540 -22.88 31.61 -88.61
CA PRO A 540 -22.48 32.69 -87.69
C PRO A 540 -21.97 33.95 -88.41
N ILE A 541 -21.22 33.80 -89.50
CA ILE A 541 -20.70 34.94 -90.28
C ILE A 541 -21.84 35.75 -90.94
N ARG A 542 -22.97 35.12 -91.27
CA ARG A 542 -24.12 35.80 -91.90
C ARG A 542 -25.01 36.47 -90.85
N GLY A 543 -25.33 35.79 -89.75
CA GLY A 543 -26.10 36.36 -88.63
C GLY A 543 -25.39 37.53 -87.94
N ALA A 544 -24.05 37.52 -87.90
CA ALA A 544 -23.26 38.64 -87.41
C ALA A 544 -23.32 39.89 -88.31
N VAL A 545 -23.53 39.71 -89.63
CA VAL A 545 -23.61 40.81 -90.61
C VAL A 545 -25.04 41.36 -90.74
N THR A 546 -26.08 40.56 -90.49
CA THR A 546 -27.47 41.06 -90.33
C THR A 546 -27.70 41.71 -88.97
N GLY A 547 -26.95 41.31 -87.94
CA GLY A 547 -26.95 41.92 -86.60
C GLY A 547 -27.89 41.25 -85.59
N GLU A 548 -28.76 40.35 -86.04
CA GLU A 548 -29.72 39.58 -85.22
C GLU A 548 -29.00 38.67 -84.20
N LEU A 549 -27.93 38.00 -84.61
CA LEU A 549 -27.07 37.19 -83.73
C LEU A 549 -26.40 38.01 -82.62
N LEU A 550 -26.00 39.26 -82.90
CA LEU A 550 -25.33 40.11 -81.91
C LEU A 550 -26.31 40.59 -80.83
N ARG A 551 -27.54 40.94 -81.22
CA ARG A 551 -28.61 41.34 -80.29
C ARG A 551 -29.05 40.18 -79.39
N SER A 552 -29.26 38.99 -79.97
CA SER A 552 -29.65 37.81 -79.19
C SER A 552 -28.57 37.35 -78.20
N LEU A 553 -27.28 37.45 -78.58
CA LEU A 553 -26.16 37.22 -77.66
C LEU A 553 -26.12 38.23 -76.50
N LEU A 554 -26.36 39.52 -76.75
CA LEU A 554 -26.42 40.55 -75.71
C LEU A 554 -27.56 40.30 -74.70
N ILE A 555 -28.73 39.86 -75.18
CA ILE A 555 -29.84 39.43 -74.32
C ILE A 555 -29.42 38.25 -73.43
N GLN A 556 -28.70 37.27 -73.98
CA GLN A 556 -28.23 36.09 -73.23
C GLN A 556 -27.19 36.45 -72.16
N ILE A 557 -26.31 37.41 -72.42
CA ILE A 557 -25.38 37.96 -71.42
C ILE A 557 -26.15 38.65 -70.28
N GLN A 558 -27.17 39.45 -70.61
CA GLN A 558 -27.97 40.16 -69.60
C GLN A 558 -28.83 39.20 -68.76
N LYS A 559 -29.39 38.14 -69.36
CA LYS A 559 -30.02 37.03 -68.62
C LYS A 559 -29.04 36.37 -67.65
N THR A 560 -27.79 36.13 -68.08
CA THR A 560 -26.74 35.56 -67.23
C THR A 560 -26.38 36.47 -66.06
N LYS A 561 -26.38 37.80 -66.25
CA LYS A 561 -26.22 38.79 -65.16
C LYS A 561 -27.35 38.68 -64.13
N VAL A 562 -28.60 38.70 -64.59
CA VAL A 562 -29.79 38.58 -63.74
C VAL A 562 -29.76 37.29 -62.92
N ASP A 563 -29.50 36.15 -63.56
CA ASP A 563 -29.48 34.84 -62.86
C ASP A 563 -28.33 34.75 -61.84
N LEU A 564 -27.19 35.39 -62.10
CA LEU A 564 -26.10 35.50 -61.14
C LEU A 564 -26.47 36.39 -59.94
N GLU A 565 -27.13 37.53 -60.15
CA GLU A 565 -27.58 38.41 -59.05
C GLU A 565 -28.67 37.73 -58.20
N VAL A 566 -29.59 36.94 -58.80
CA VAL A 566 -30.53 36.08 -58.06
C VAL A 566 -29.79 35.04 -57.22
N ALA A 567 -28.80 34.34 -57.79
CA ALA A 567 -28.05 33.30 -57.07
C ALA A 567 -27.24 33.88 -55.89
N VAL A 568 -26.60 35.04 -56.08
CA VAL A 568 -25.87 35.75 -55.02
C VAL A 568 -26.83 36.22 -53.92
N SER A 569 -28.01 36.74 -54.26
CA SER A 569 -29.05 37.08 -53.28
C SER A 569 -29.53 35.84 -52.50
N GLY A 570 -29.64 34.68 -53.15
CA GLY A 570 -29.94 33.41 -52.48
C GLY A 570 -28.88 32.98 -51.46
N ILE A 571 -27.60 33.17 -51.78
CA ILE A 571 -26.47 32.86 -50.88
C ILE A 571 -26.48 33.76 -49.65
N ASP A 572 -26.73 35.06 -49.80
CA ASP A 572 -26.81 36.01 -48.67
C ASP A 572 -27.95 35.64 -47.69
N ASN A 573 -29.12 35.29 -48.22
CA ASN A 573 -30.24 34.78 -47.42
C ASN A 573 -29.90 33.46 -46.70
N MET A 574 -29.11 32.57 -47.31
CA MET A 574 -28.67 31.33 -46.66
C MET A 574 -27.64 31.59 -45.54
N LEU A 575 -26.68 32.50 -45.74
CA LEU A 575 -25.73 32.92 -44.70
C LEU A 575 -26.45 33.58 -43.52
N LYS A 576 -27.42 34.45 -43.80
CA LYS A 576 -28.29 35.08 -42.78
C LYS A 576 -29.08 34.04 -41.99
N SER A 577 -29.62 33.01 -42.64
CA SER A 577 -30.33 31.89 -41.99
C SER A 577 -29.46 31.11 -40.99
N GLN A 578 -28.15 31.02 -41.23
CA GLN A 578 -27.20 30.33 -40.34
C GLN A 578 -26.56 31.24 -39.26
N GLN A 579 -26.83 32.55 -39.28
CA GLN A 579 -26.19 33.52 -38.38
C GLN A 579 -26.40 33.20 -36.88
N LEU A 580 -27.58 32.68 -36.51
CA LEU A 580 -27.89 32.25 -35.14
C LEU A 580 -27.03 31.05 -34.70
N LEU A 581 -26.76 30.09 -35.61
CA LEU A 581 -25.95 28.91 -35.34
C LEU A 581 -24.49 29.31 -35.07
N PHE A 582 -23.93 30.19 -35.90
CA PHE A 582 -22.58 30.74 -35.69
C PHE A 582 -22.48 31.53 -34.37
N GLY A 583 -23.53 32.29 -34.00
CA GLY A 583 -23.61 32.97 -32.71
C GLY A 583 -23.56 32.03 -31.51
N MET A 584 -24.33 30.93 -31.53
CA MET A 584 -24.32 29.93 -30.45
C MET A 584 -23.02 29.12 -30.40
N LEU A 585 -22.43 28.80 -31.56
CA LEU A 585 -21.16 28.08 -31.64
C LEU A 585 -20.00 28.91 -31.06
N GLY A 586 -19.97 30.22 -31.33
CA GLY A 586 -18.98 31.14 -30.76
C GLY A 586 -19.11 31.38 -29.26
N LEU A 587 -20.32 31.26 -28.69
CA LEU A 587 -20.59 31.46 -27.26
C LEU A 587 -20.23 30.22 -26.41
N THR A 588 -20.21 29.03 -27.01
CA THR A 588 -19.99 27.74 -26.31
C THR A 588 -18.64 27.64 -25.58
N PRO A 589 -17.48 28.04 -26.16
CA PRO A 589 -16.20 28.04 -25.45
C PRO A 589 -16.18 28.94 -24.21
N GLY A 590 -16.81 30.12 -24.28
CA GLY A 590 -16.87 31.07 -23.16
C GLY A 590 -17.60 30.49 -21.95
N VAL A 591 -18.73 29.83 -22.17
CA VAL A 591 -19.51 29.16 -21.11
C VAL A 591 -18.71 28.01 -20.48
N LEU A 592 -18.03 27.19 -21.29
CA LEU A 592 -17.19 26.09 -20.77
C LEU A 592 -16.04 26.60 -19.90
N ILE A 593 -15.37 27.69 -20.31
CA ILE A 593 -14.32 28.33 -19.53
C ILE A 593 -14.87 28.84 -18.19
N VAL A 594 -15.98 29.59 -18.20
CA VAL A 594 -16.59 30.12 -16.95
C VAL A 594 -16.96 29.00 -15.99
N VAL A 595 -17.65 27.94 -16.45
CA VAL A 595 -18.02 26.79 -15.61
C VAL A 595 -16.78 26.05 -15.08
N GLY A 596 -15.73 25.91 -15.90
CA GLY A 596 -14.45 25.33 -15.50
C GLY A 596 -13.76 26.14 -14.39
N THR A 597 -13.63 27.45 -14.56
CA THR A 597 -13.03 28.34 -13.57
C THR A 597 -13.84 28.37 -12.27
N THR A 598 -15.17 28.45 -12.32
CA THR A 598 -16.01 28.42 -11.11
C THR A 598 -15.86 27.11 -10.34
N ARG A 599 -15.81 25.95 -11.02
CA ARG A 599 -15.54 24.65 -10.37
C ARG A 599 -14.14 24.57 -9.78
N TYR A 600 -13.12 25.06 -10.50
CA TYR A 600 -11.74 25.07 -10.02
C TYR A 600 -11.59 25.92 -8.75
N VAL A 601 -12.14 27.13 -8.73
CA VAL A 601 -12.09 28.04 -7.58
C VAL A 601 -12.84 27.48 -6.36
N ASN A 602 -14.04 26.93 -6.57
CA ASN A 602 -14.82 26.33 -5.48
C ASN A 602 -14.11 25.12 -4.85
N ASN A 603 -13.47 24.27 -5.65
CA ASN A 603 -12.67 23.15 -5.14
C ASN A 603 -11.41 23.65 -4.41
N ALA A 604 -10.71 24.65 -4.97
CA ALA A 604 -9.47 25.18 -4.40
C ALA A 604 -9.64 25.82 -3.00
N TRP A 605 -10.83 26.37 -2.68
CA TRP A 605 -11.13 26.93 -1.36
C TRP A 605 -11.97 26.04 -0.44
N GLY A 606 -12.79 25.12 -0.98
CA GLY A 606 -13.65 24.26 -0.16
C GLY A 606 -12.93 23.08 0.54
N ASP A 607 -11.85 22.56 -0.03
CA ASP A 607 -11.41 21.18 0.26
C ASP A 607 -10.59 20.97 1.55
N ARG A 608 -10.46 22.00 2.40
CA ARG A 608 -9.81 21.85 3.74
C ARG A 608 -10.53 20.86 4.66
N SER A 609 -11.77 20.50 4.37
CA SER A 609 -12.51 19.42 5.05
C SER A 609 -12.29 18.05 4.39
N GLY A 610 -12.19 17.98 3.07
CA GLY A 610 -11.94 16.74 2.33
C GLY A 610 -10.55 16.17 2.59
N PHE A 611 -9.51 17.01 2.69
CA PHE A 611 -8.17 16.57 3.12
C PHE A 611 -8.20 15.83 4.47
N LYS A 612 -8.94 16.31 5.46
CA LYS A 612 -9.07 15.64 6.77
C LYS A 612 -9.83 14.31 6.67
N LYS A 613 -10.89 14.23 5.85
CA LYS A 613 -11.62 12.97 5.62
C LYS A 613 -10.81 11.95 4.81
N SER A 614 -10.00 12.42 3.86
CA SER A 614 -9.10 11.59 3.06
C SER A 614 -8.00 10.96 3.92
N ASP A 615 -7.36 11.77 4.79
CA ASP A 615 -6.39 11.26 5.76
C ASP A 615 -7.01 10.29 6.78
N ALA A 616 -8.20 10.60 7.32
CA ALA A 616 -8.92 9.70 8.22
C ALA A 616 -9.26 8.35 7.54
N LYS A 617 -9.75 8.37 6.29
CA LYS A 617 -9.96 7.17 5.47
C LYS A 617 -8.65 6.39 5.24
N GLY A 618 -7.55 7.09 4.95
CA GLY A 618 -6.23 6.50 4.82
C GLY A 618 -5.73 5.83 6.10
N ARG A 619 -6.03 6.40 7.27
CA ARG A 619 -5.72 5.80 8.58
C ARG A 619 -6.60 4.58 8.87
N MET A 620 -7.91 4.62 8.63
CA MET A 620 -8.79 3.45 8.79
C MET A 620 -8.33 2.24 7.97
N ILE A 621 -7.89 2.44 6.71
CA ILE A 621 -7.40 1.36 5.84
C ILE A 621 -6.09 0.73 6.38
N ARG A 622 -5.23 1.50 7.06
CA ARG A 622 -4.02 0.96 7.72
C ARG A 622 -4.38 0.14 8.96
N ILE A 623 -5.30 0.65 9.78
CA ILE A 623 -5.75 -0.02 11.02
C ILE A 623 -6.46 -1.33 10.69
N LEU A 624 -7.34 -1.35 9.67
CA LEU A 624 -7.98 -2.59 9.21
C LEU A 624 -6.95 -3.62 8.72
N ARG A 625 -5.86 -3.18 8.06
CA ARG A 625 -4.72 -4.03 7.71
C ARG A 625 -3.86 -4.47 8.90
N HIS A 626 -3.85 -3.72 9.99
CA HIS A 626 -3.19 -4.13 11.23
C HIS A 626 -4.01 -5.20 11.96
N ILE A 627 -5.33 -5.03 12.04
CA ILE A 627 -6.28 -6.02 12.55
C ILE A 627 -6.17 -7.33 11.75
N ASP A 628 -6.30 -7.25 10.42
CA ASP A 628 -6.10 -8.38 9.49
C ASP A 628 -4.75 -9.09 9.72
N ARG A 629 -3.66 -8.32 9.84
CA ARG A 629 -2.33 -8.87 10.14
C ARG A 629 -2.25 -9.54 11.53
N ILE A 630 -2.85 -8.96 12.57
CA ILE A 630 -2.85 -9.55 13.92
C ILE A 630 -3.58 -10.90 13.89
N LEU A 631 -4.77 -10.93 13.30
CA LEU A 631 -5.59 -12.15 13.19
C LEU A 631 -4.89 -13.24 12.36
N SER A 632 -4.36 -12.89 11.18
CA SER A 632 -3.70 -13.85 10.27
C SER A 632 -2.29 -14.29 10.69
N THR A 633 -1.53 -13.48 11.43
CA THR A 633 -0.19 -13.86 11.93
C THR A 633 -0.26 -14.72 13.20
N SER A 634 -1.42 -14.70 13.88
CA SER A 634 -1.61 -15.31 15.20
C SER A 634 -1.30 -16.80 15.27
N ALA A 635 -0.86 -17.26 16.44
CA ALA A 635 -0.57 -18.67 16.67
C ALA A 635 -1.80 -19.57 16.46
N ALA A 636 -3.02 -19.06 16.71
CA ALA A 636 -4.28 -19.77 16.50
C ALA A 636 -4.51 -20.18 15.03
N TYR A 637 -4.12 -19.34 14.06
CA TYR A 637 -4.23 -19.69 12.63
C TYR A 637 -3.18 -20.71 12.18
N ARG A 638 -1.97 -20.68 12.78
CA ARG A 638 -0.92 -21.68 12.51
C ARG A 638 -1.21 -23.04 13.15
N ALA A 639 -1.95 -23.08 14.26
CA ALA A 639 -2.30 -24.32 14.95
C ALA A 639 -3.23 -25.24 14.12
N THR A 640 -4.06 -24.70 13.22
CA THR A 640 -5.05 -25.49 12.47
C THR A 640 -4.47 -26.39 11.36
N GLU A 641 -3.21 -26.21 10.96
CA GLU A 641 -2.52 -27.11 10.01
C GLU A 641 -1.59 -28.13 10.70
N GLY A 642 -1.32 -27.95 12.00
CA GLY A 642 -0.42 -28.80 12.80
C GLY A 642 -1.16 -29.85 13.63
N ARG A 643 -0.62 -31.08 13.72
CA ARG A 643 -1.19 -32.14 14.58
C ARG A 643 -1.04 -31.81 16.07
N GLY A 644 -2.11 -31.31 16.70
CA GLY A 644 -2.25 -31.35 18.16
C GLY A 644 -3.33 -30.43 18.71
N GLN A 645 -4.21 -30.94 19.57
CA GLN A 645 -5.19 -30.11 20.29
C GLN A 645 -4.47 -29.22 21.32
N ARG A 646 -4.28 -27.94 20.96
CA ARG A 646 -4.09 -26.81 21.88
C ARG A 646 -5.01 -25.67 21.42
N SER A 647 -5.40 -24.81 22.37
CA SER A 647 -6.51 -23.86 22.21
C SER A 647 -6.38 -22.93 21.00
N SER A 648 -7.51 -22.65 20.33
CA SER A 648 -7.61 -21.72 19.19
C SER A 648 -7.65 -20.23 19.61
N THR A 649 -7.08 -19.90 20.76
CA THR A 649 -7.14 -18.58 21.40
C THR A 649 -5.93 -17.71 21.01
N LEU A 650 -6.17 -16.41 20.81
CA LEU A 650 -5.12 -15.41 20.64
C LEU A 650 -4.24 -15.31 21.89
N THR A 651 -2.96 -14.93 21.74
CA THR A 651 -2.12 -14.59 22.91
C THR A 651 -2.59 -13.29 23.56
N PHE A 652 -2.34 -13.10 24.86
CA PHE A 652 -2.75 -11.88 25.58
C PHE A 652 -2.23 -10.60 24.89
N LYS A 653 -0.97 -10.60 24.47
CA LYS A 653 -0.36 -9.53 23.66
C LYS A 653 -1.12 -9.25 22.36
N GLU A 654 -1.48 -10.27 21.59
CA GLU A 654 -2.21 -10.11 20.32
C GLU A 654 -3.62 -9.57 20.56
N HIS A 655 -4.30 -10.04 21.60
CA HIS A 655 -5.61 -9.55 21.98
C HIS A 655 -5.58 -8.07 22.42
N GLY A 656 -4.66 -7.67 23.30
CA GLY A 656 -4.56 -6.27 23.71
C GLY A 656 -4.17 -5.33 22.56
N LEU A 657 -3.37 -5.81 21.58
CA LEU A 657 -3.12 -5.06 20.35
C LEU A 657 -4.38 -4.94 19.49
N LEU A 658 -5.17 -6.01 19.35
CA LEU A 658 -6.44 -6.01 18.63
C LEU A 658 -7.43 -5.01 19.24
N LEU A 659 -7.61 -5.02 20.58
CA LEU A 659 -8.45 -4.06 21.30
C LEU A 659 -8.05 -2.60 21.02
N CYS A 660 -6.75 -2.30 21.02
CA CYS A 660 -6.25 -0.95 20.74
C CYS A 660 -6.56 -0.51 19.30
N GLU A 661 -6.29 -1.36 18.31
CA GLU A 661 -6.53 -1.03 16.89
C GLU A 661 -8.05 -0.91 16.61
N VAL A 662 -8.89 -1.78 17.19
CA VAL A 662 -10.37 -1.68 17.14
C VAL A 662 -10.88 -0.39 17.79
N HIS A 663 -10.30 0.05 18.92
CA HIS A 663 -10.68 1.31 19.57
C HIS A 663 -10.44 2.52 18.66
N VAL A 664 -9.27 2.62 18.02
CA VAL A 664 -8.98 3.74 17.09
C VAL A 664 -9.88 3.67 15.85
N LEU A 665 -10.19 2.45 15.37
CA LEU A 665 -11.11 2.25 14.25
C LEU A 665 -12.53 2.73 14.59
N ARG A 666 -13.01 2.44 15.81
CA ARG A 666 -14.29 2.93 16.37
C ARG A 666 -14.35 4.47 16.45
N GLU A 667 -13.24 5.14 16.78
CA GLU A 667 -13.18 6.60 16.77
C GLU A 667 -13.20 7.18 15.35
N LEU A 668 -12.31 6.69 14.46
CA LEU A 668 -12.17 7.19 13.09
C LEU A 668 -13.44 6.99 12.24
N ALA A 669 -14.14 5.87 12.44
CA ALA A 669 -15.44 5.61 11.81
C ALA A 669 -16.44 6.75 12.03
N GLY A 670 -16.46 7.35 13.23
CA GLY A 670 -17.35 8.47 13.57
C GLY A 670 -17.13 9.77 12.78
N TYR A 671 -16.00 9.91 12.08
CA TYR A 671 -15.70 11.05 11.20
C TYR A 671 -15.85 10.73 9.70
N VAL A 672 -15.82 9.44 9.34
CA VAL A 672 -15.76 8.97 7.94
C VAL A 672 -17.09 8.36 7.47
N LEU A 673 -17.74 7.54 8.30
CA LEU A 673 -18.98 6.85 7.93
C LEU A 673 -20.22 7.77 8.02
N PRO A 674 -21.26 7.54 7.20
CA PRO A 674 -22.55 8.21 7.36
C PRO A 674 -23.22 7.83 8.69
N ARG A 675 -23.73 8.81 9.43
CA ARG A 675 -24.53 8.56 10.64
C ARG A 675 -25.87 7.95 10.26
N GLY A 676 -26.09 6.70 10.64
CA GLY A 676 -27.25 5.89 10.27
C GLY A 676 -26.99 4.41 10.50
N VAL A 677 -27.73 3.55 9.80
CA VAL A 677 -27.69 2.08 9.94
C VAL A 677 -26.26 1.51 9.79
N VAL A 678 -25.53 1.93 8.74
CA VAL A 678 -24.15 1.50 8.47
C VAL A 678 -23.18 1.77 9.63
N MET A 679 -23.37 2.85 10.38
CA MET A 679 -22.55 3.15 11.57
C MET A 679 -22.95 2.28 12.77
N LYS A 680 -24.19 1.78 12.83
CA LYS A 680 -24.64 0.85 13.87
C LYS A 680 -24.12 -0.56 13.58
N GLU A 681 -24.34 -1.06 12.37
CA GLU A 681 -23.84 -2.37 11.90
C GLU A 681 -22.32 -2.46 12.11
N PHE A 682 -21.57 -1.45 11.66
CA PHE A 682 -20.12 -1.39 11.86
C PHE A 682 -19.69 -1.33 13.34
N LEU A 683 -20.51 -0.79 14.24
CA LEU A 683 -20.21 -0.81 15.67
C LEU A 683 -20.45 -2.19 16.29
N GLU A 684 -21.45 -2.92 15.80
CA GLU A 684 -21.76 -4.29 16.21
C GLU A 684 -20.68 -5.27 15.71
N ASP A 685 -20.25 -5.15 14.44
CA ASP A 685 -19.11 -5.89 13.87
C ASP A 685 -17.82 -5.72 14.70
N MET A 686 -17.54 -4.49 15.16
CA MET A 686 -16.36 -4.16 15.98
C MET A 686 -16.48 -4.64 17.43
N GLU A 687 -17.69 -4.80 17.95
CA GLU A 687 -17.94 -5.33 19.29
C GLU A 687 -17.82 -6.86 19.31
N GLU A 688 -18.33 -7.56 18.28
CA GLU A 688 -18.11 -9.00 18.08
C GLU A 688 -16.62 -9.33 17.91
N MET A 689 -15.89 -8.53 17.11
CA MET A 689 -14.44 -8.68 16.89
C MET A 689 -13.60 -8.43 18.16
N GLY A 690 -14.15 -7.73 19.15
CA GLY A 690 -13.50 -7.46 20.43
C GLY A 690 -13.52 -8.62 21.42
N SER A 691 -14.31 -9.69 21.18
CA SER A 691 -14.53 -10.77 22.15
C SER A 691 -13.71 -12.03 21.83
N ILE A 692 -12.77 -12.40 22.72
CA ILE A 692 -12.00 -13.67 22.61
C ILE A 692 -12.94 -14.90 22.53
N LYS A 693 -14.09 -14.86 23.21
CA LYS A 693 -14.94 -16.05 23.40
C LYS A 693 -15.70 -16.45 22.14
N ASN A 694 -15.88 -15.50 21.22
CA ASN A 694 -16.31 -15.77 19.84
C ASN A 694 -15.17 -16.28 18.94
N GLY A 695 -13.93 -16.35 19.46
CA GLY A 695 -12.73 -16.93 18.82
C GLY A 695 -12.76 -18.44 18.61
N HIS A 696 -13.91 -19.09 18.83
CA HIS A 696 -14.24 -20.30 18.08
C HIS A 696 -14.37 -19.92 16.59
N ILE A 697 -13.28 -20.03 15.84
CA ILE A 697 -13.26 -19.80 14.39
C ILE A 697 -14.24 -20.80 13.73
N ARG A 698 -15.47 -20.34 13.45
CA ARG A 698 -16.48 -21.10 12.70
C ARG A 698 -16.09 -21.17 11.23
N THR A 699 -15.12 -22.03 10.93
CA THR A 699 -14.73 -22.44 9.57
C THR A 699 -15.84 -23.27 8.92
N GLY A 700 -16.93 -22.61 8.53
CA GLY A 700 -18.02 -23.24 7.81
C GLY A 700 -19.24 -22.35 7.62
N PHE A 701 -19.44 -21.90 6.39
CA PHE A 701 -20.80 -21.72 5.87
C PHE A 701 -21.47 -23.10 5.83
N PRO A 702 -22.52 -23.38 6.63
CA PRO A 702 -23.17 -24.68 6.61
C PRO A 702 -24.13 -24.73 5.42
N ILE A 703 -23.67 -25.25 4.27
CA ILE A 703 -24.56 -25.70 3.19
C ILE A 703 -25.18 -27.05 3.61
N SER A 704 -25.98 -26.99 4.67
CA SER A 704 -26.60 -28.16 5.31
C SER A 704 -27.89 -28.53 4.59
N SER A 705 -27.81 -29.57 3.75
CA SER A 705 -28.98 -30.15 3.07
C SER A 705 -29.88 -30.92 4.06
N GLU A 706 -30.90 -30.26 4.62
CA GLU A 706 -31.97 -30.95 5.35
C GLU A 706 -33.23 -31.20 4.50
N LYS A 707 -33.48 -32.48 4.17
CA LYS A 707 -34.76 -32.96 3.62
C LYS A 707 -35.73 -33.28 4.78
N GLY A 708 -36.45 -32.27 5.28
CA GLY A 708 -37.04 -32.32 6.64
C GLY A 708 -38.55 -32.06 6.85
N LYS A 709 -39.44 -32.26 5.86
CA LYS A 709 -40.92 -32.32 6.01
C LYS A 709 -41.61 -31.28 6.95
N ASN A 710 -42.36 -30.32 6.38
CA ASN A 710 -43.81 -30.20 6.66
C ASN A 710 -44.54 -29.21 5.72
N LYS A 711 -45.86 -29.42 5.56
CA LYS A 711 -46.85 -28.57 4.86
C LYS A 711 -47.61 -27.72 5.91
N PRO A 712 -48.22 -26.55 5.59
CA PRO A 712 -49.27 -26.35 4.56
C PRO A 712 -48.94 -25.24 3.52
N THR A 713 -49.44 -25.18 2.28
CA THR A 713 -50.81 -25.25 1.68
C THR A 713 -51.57 -23.91 1.69
N ILE A 714 -51.78 -23.29 0.50
CA ILE A 714 -53.05 -22.76 -0.08
C ILE A 714 -52.77 -21.86 -1.33
N MET A 715 -53.56 -22.05 -2.41
CA MET A 715 -53.87 -21.23 -3.62
C MET A 715 -52.77 -20.36 -4.30
N GLN A 716 -52.50 -20.47 -5.61
CA GLN A 716 -53.33 -20.36 -6.84
C GLN A 716 -53.83 -18.94 -7.20
N ASN A 717 -53.23 -18.36 -8.25
CA ASN A 717 -53.78 -17.51 -9.34
C ASN A 717 -52.59 -16.86 -10.09
N THR A 718 -52.57 -16.60 -11.41
CA THR A 718 -53.57 -16.83 -12.48
C THR A 718 -52.86 -17.17 -13.81
N THR A 719 -53.60 -17.52 -14.86
CA THR A 719 -53.11 -18.00 -16.18
C THR A 719 -53.17 -16.94 -17.30
N ALA A 720 -52.66 -17.33 -18.48
CA ALA A 720 -52.76 -16.68 -19.81
C ALA A 720 -51.67 -15.62 -20.14
N ASP A 721 -51.30 -15.39 -21.41
CA ASP A 721 -51.86 -15.95 -22.66
C ASP A 721 -50.78 -16.33 -23.71
N ASN A 722 -51.22 -16.84 -24.86
CA ASN A 722 -50.42 -17.54 -25.88
C ASN A 722 -50.64 -16.94 -27.30
N THR A 723 -50.03 -17.56 -28.33
CA THR A 723 -50.17 -17.26 -29.79
C THR A 723 -49.49 -15.97 -30.31
N VAL A 724 -49.11 -15.81 -31.59
CA VAL A 724 -48.50 -16.62 -32.69
C VAL A 724 -48.70 -15.81 -33.99
N GLY A 725 -47.68 -15.72 -34.87
CA GLY A 725 -47.82 -15.08 -36.20
C GLY A 725 -46.62 -15.32 -37.12
N VAL A 726 -46.84 -15.88 -38.31
CA VAL A 726 -45.83 -16.39 -39.28
C VAL A 726 -46.48 -16.50 -40.69
N PRO A 727 -45.77 -16.36 -41.86
CA PRO A 727 -44.46 -15.76 -42.14
C PRO A 727 -44.63 -14.36 -42.81
N PRO A 728 -44.55 -14.05 -44.15
CA PRO A 728 -44.20 -14.79 -45.37
C PRO A 728 -43.02 -14.22 -46.22
N ALA A 729 -42.67 -14.96 -47.29
CA ALA A 729 -42.10 -14.55 -48.59
C ALA A 729 -40.81 -13.68 -48.70
N ALA A 730 -39.75 -14.38 -49.10
CA ALA A 730 -38.45 -13.97 -49.64
C ALA A 730 -38.39 -12.80 -50.66
N GLU A 731 -37.25 -12.07 -50.66
CA GLU A 731 -36.28 -12.11 -51.77
C GLU A 731 -34.87 -11.58 -51.36
N SER A 732 -33.84 -11.91 -52.17
CA SER A 732 -32.48 -11.34 -52.20
C SER A 732 -31.66 -11.14 -50.89
N ALA A 733 -30.80 -12.11 -50.54
CA ALA A 733 -29.65 -11.88 -49.63
C ALA A 733 -28.51 -12.93 -49.71
N ALA A 734 -28.22 -13.52 -50.88
CA ALA A 734 -27.19 -14.59 -51.02
C ALA A 734 -25.73 -14.10 -50.93
N ALA A 735 -25.45 -12.99 -50.24
CA ALA A 735 -24.21 -12.22 -50.37
C ALA A 735 -23.64 -11.59 -49.09
N THR A 736 -24.14 -11.95 -47.88
CA THR A 736 -23.63 -11.36 -46.62
C THR A 736 -23.34 -12.40 -45.53
N ALA A 737 -22.54 -13.42 -45.86
CA ALA A 737 -21.84 -14.21 -44.84
C ALA A 737 -20.72 -13.35 -44.22
N ALA A 738 -21.05 -12.56 -43.20
CA ALA A 738 -20.11 -11.66 -42.55
C ALA A 738 -18.98 -12.44 -41.87
N ARG A 739 -17.73 -12.11 -42.21
CA ARG A 739 -16.52 -12.83 -41.81
C ARG A 739 -16.32 -12.79 -40.29
N SER A 740 -16.31 -13.95 -39.64
CA SER A 740 -15.66 -14.11 -38.33
C SER A 740 -14.14 -13.96 -38.51
N SER A 741 -13.55 -12.86 -38.07
CA SER A 741 -12.10 -12.66 -38.12
C SER A 741 -11.38 -13.64 -37.18
N PRO A 742 -10.21 -14.18 -37.57
CA PRO A 742 -9.47 -15.13 -36.74
C PRO A 742 -8.95 -14.47 -35.46
N HIS A 743 -8.99 -15.21 -34.35
CA HIS A 743 -8.32 -14.79 -33.11
C HIS A 743 -6.81 -14.78 -33.34
N GLN A 744 -6.18 -13.61 -33.36
CA GLN A 744 -4.73 -13.47 -33.55
C GLN A 744 -4.10 -12.75 -32.36
N ILE A 745 -2.99 -13.30 -31.87
CA ILE A 745 -2.26 -12.87 -30.67
C ILE A 745 -0.91 -12.29 -31.09
N ILE A 746 -0.62 -11.05 -30.66
CA ILE A 746 0.69 -10.43 -30.85
C ILE A 746 1.41 -10.30 -29.50
N ILE A 747 2.67 -10.72 -29.45
CA ILE A 747 3.57 -10.63 -28.29
C ILE A 747 4.72 -9.68 -28.61
N LEU A 748 4.88 -8.63 -27.83
CA LEU A 748 5.87 -7.57 -28.03
C LEU A 748 7.08 -7.78 -27.11
N GLY A 749 8.21 -8.13 -27.71
CA GLY A 749 9.48 -8.47 -27.06
C GLY A 749 9.73 -9.98 -27.07
N ALA A 750 10.69 -10.43 -27.89
CA ALA A 750 11.15 -11.82 -27.96
C ALA A 750 12.19 -12.15 -26.87
N GLY A 751 12.04 -11.54 -25.69
CA GLY A 751 12.79 -11.91 -24.49
C GLY A 751 12.23 -13.19 -23.85
N ILE A 752 12.85 -13.63 -22.74
CA ILE A 752 12.50 -14.92 -22.11
C ILE A 752 11.01 -15.00 -21.72
N ILE A 753 10.41 -13.91 -21.25
CA ILE A 753 8.98 -13.86 -20.87
C ILE A 753 8.07 -14.05 -22.09
N GLY A 754 8.31 -13.32 -23.18
CA GLY A 754 7.51 -13.41 -24.41
C GLY A 754 7.65 -14.78 -25.09
N LEU A 755 8.86 -15.35 -25.11
CA LEU A 755 9.09 -16.69 -25.65
C LEU A 755 8.49 -17.79 -24.77
N SER A 756 8.57 -17.69 -23.44
CA SER A 756 7.85 -18.63 -22.55
C SER A 756 6.35 -18.55 -22.75
N THR A 757 5.76 -17.34 -22.89
CA THR A 757 4.31 -17.20 -23.14
C THR A 757 3.92 -17.80 -24.49
N ALA A 758 4.69 -17.53 -25.55
CA ALA A 758 4.50 -18.14 -26.86
C ALA A 758 4.65 -19.68 -26.83
N TYR A 759 5.54 -20.22 -26.00
CA TYR A 759 5.72 -21.67 -25.81
C TYR A 759 4.49 -22.34 -25.20
N TYR A 760 3.89 -21.75 -24.15
CA TYR A 760 2.68 -22.31 -23.55
C TYR A 760 1.44 -22.10 -24.44
N LEU A 761 1.27 -20.93 -25.08
CA LEU A 761 0.20 -20.68 -26.05
C LEU A 761 0.27 -21.59 -27.29
N SER A 762 1.44 -22.13 -27.64
CA SER A 762 1.63 -23.09 -28.74
C SER A 762 1.79 -24.55 -28.28
N SER A 763 1.51 -24.86 -27.01
CA SER A 763 1.58 -26.23 -26.48
C SER A 763 0.21 -26.92 -26.57
N PRO A 764 0.11 -28.14 -27.16
CA PRO A 764 -1.17 -28.82 -27.40
C PRO A 764 -1.79 -29.48 -26.14
N SER A 765 -1.46 -28.98 -24.95
CA SER A 765 -1.57 -29.74 -23.69
C SER A 765 -2.23 -29.01 -22.51
N SER A 766 -2.82 -27.81 -22.69
CA SER A 766 -3.51 -27.11 -21.58
C SER A 766 -4.82 -27.78 -21.15
N THR A 767 -5.37 -28.69 -21.95
CA THR A 767 -6.78 -29.11 -21.88
C THR A 767 -7.03 -30.51 -21.30
N SER A 768 -6.22 -31.02 -20.34
CA SER A 768 -6.55 -32.29 -19.66
C SER A 768 -5.90 -32.54 -18.27
N THR A 769 -6.31 -31.80 -17.23
CA THR A 769 -6.03 -32.18 -15.82
C THR A 769 -7.11 -31.71 -14.83
N SER A 770 -8.36 -32.12 -15.04
CA SER A 770 -9.44 -31.95 -14.05
C SER A 770 -10.34 -33.18 -13.96
N SER A 771 -10.21 -33.92 -12.87
CA SER A 771 -11.07 -35.06 -12.56
C SER A 771 -12.40 -34.58 -11.98
N ALA A 772 -13.46 -34.73 -12.78
CA ALA A 772 -14.88 -34.64 -12.43
C ALA A 772 -15.52 -33.26 -12.16
N SER A 773 -16.80 -33.18 -12.54
CA SER A 773 -17.84 -32.22 -12.12
C SER A 773 -17.62 -30.72 -12.33
N SER A 774 -17.92 -30.24 -13.54
CA SER A 774 -19.00 -29.24 -13.74
C SER A 774 -19.38 -29.10 -15.23
N GLN A 775 -20.64 -28.80 -15.52
CA GLN A 775 -21.16 -28.61 -16.88
C GLN A 775 -21.47 -27.12 -17.11
N HIS A 776 -20.59 -26.39 -17.80
CA HIS A 776 -20.89 -25.25 -18.70
C HIS A 776 -19.62 -24.45 -19.05
N SER A 777 -19.03 -24.73 -20.22
CA SER A 777 -18.04 -23.86 -20.87
C SER A 777 -18.17 -23.95 -22.39
N GLN A 778 -18.86 -22.99 -23.01
CA GLN A 778 -19.00 -22.90 -24.47
C GLN A 778 -17.83 -22.12 -25.09
N PHE A 779 -16.61 -22.67 -25.05
CA PHE A 779 -15.45 -22.10 -25.74
C PHE A 779 -14.65 -23.19 -26.49
N PRO A 780 -14.51 -23.09 -27.83
CA PRO A 780 -13.76 -24.06 -28.62
C PRO A 780 -12.25 -23.77 -28.57
N SER A 781 -11.53 -24.49 -27.71
CA SER A 781 -10.09 -24.33 -27.47
C SER A 781 -9.20 -24.96 -28.55
N LEU A 782 -9.12 -24.33 -29.73
CA LEU A 782 -8.14 -24.64 -30.78
C LEU A 782 -7.60 -23.37 -31.47
N LEU A 783 -6.67 -22.66 -30.81
CA LEU A 783 -5.78 -21.74 -31.52
C LEU A 783 -4.77 -22.54 -32.35
N SER A 784 -4.66 -22.23 -33.63
CA SER A 784 -3.54 -22.69 -34.46
C SER A 784 -2.29 -21.87 -34.10
N PRO A 785 -1.10 -22.48 -33.88
CA PRO A 785 0.12 -21.72 -33.54
C PRO A 785 0.49 -20.61 -34.52
N GLN A 786 0.07 -20.75 -35.78
CA GLN A 786 0.19 -19.75 -36.86
C GLN A 786 -0.54 -18.42 -36.56
N GLN A 787 -1.45 -18.40 -35.57
CA GLN A 787 -2.17 -17.22 -35.10
C GLN A 787 -1.43 -16.48 -33.98
N ILE A 788 -0.21 -16.90 -33.63
CA ILE A 788 0.65 -16.26 -32.64
C ILE A 788 1.82 -15.59 -33.38
N THR A 789 2.01 -14.29 -33.15
CA THR A 789 3.10 -13.50 -33.74
C THR A 789 3.93 -12.83 -32.63
N VAL A 790 5.22 -13.14 -32.55
CA VAL A 790 6.17 -12.51 -31.63
C VAL A 790 7.01 -11.48 -32.40
N LEU A 791 7.09 -10.25 -31.90
CA LEU A 791 7.80 -9.14 -32.53
C LEU A 791 8.93 -8.63 -31.63
N ASP A 792 10.11 -8.35 -32.19
CA ASP A 792 11.17 -7.63 -31.48
C ASP A 792 11.84 -6.57 -32.38
N THR A 793 12.07 -5.38 -31.82
CA THR A 793 12.73 -4.26 -32.50
C THR A 793 14.23 -4.47 -32.68
N SER A 794 14.84 -5.37 -31.91
CA SER A 794 16.28 -5.63 -31.91
C SER A 794 16.70 -6.48 -33.12
N PRO A 795 17.71 -6.09 -33.91
CA PRO A 795 18.18 -6.91 -35.04
C PRO A 795 18.76 -8.24 -34.56
N THR A 796 19.46 -8.22 -33.42
CA THR A 796 19.98 -9.41 -32.74
C THR A 796 19.21 -9.67 -31.45
N LEU A 797 18.55 -10.81 -31.37
CA LEU A 797 17.83 -11.24 -30.16
C LEU A 797 18.80 -11.52 -29.00
N PHE A 798 18.27 -11.47 -27.78
CA PHE A 798 19.00 -11.78 -26.53
C PHE A 798 20.20 -10.88 -26.21
N ALA A 799 20.34 -9.72 -26.88
CA ALA A 799 21.42 -8.76 -26.68
C ALA A 799 21.42 -8.04 -25.31
N CYS A 800 20.35 -8.20 -24.51
CA CYS A 800 20.20 -7.61 -23.17
C CYS A 800 19.83 -8.69 -22.13
N ALA A 801 19.05 -8.35 -21.09
CA ALA A 801 18.87 -9.15 -19.87
C ALA A 801 18.66 -10.67 -20.10
N SER A 802 17.74 -11.06 -20.97
CA SER A 802 17.42 -12.48 -21.22
C SER A 802 18.59 -13.32 -21.77
N GLY A 803 19.63 -12.71 -22.34
CA GLY A 803 20.85 -13.40 -22.78
C GLY A 803 22.14 -12.91 -22.11
N ARG A 804 22.03 -12.14 -21.02
CA ARG A 804 23.16 -11.55 -20.26
C ARG A 804 22.99 -11.64 -18.73
N ALA A 805 21.95 -12.33 -18.25
CA ALA A 805 21.73 -12.57 -16.82
C ALA A 805 22.51 -13.81 -16.34
N GLY A 806 22.76 -13.91 -15.03
CA GLY A 806 23.47 -15.04 -14.41
C GLY A 806 22.67 -16.35 -14.31
N GLY A 807 21.38 -16.35 -14.64
CA GLY A 807 20.57 -17.58 -14.75
C GLY A 807 20.47 -18.43 -13.48
N PHE A 808 20.56 -17.80 -12.32
CA PHE A 808 20.22 -18.42 -11.04
C PHE A 808 18.71 -18.68 -10.95
N LEU A 809 18.35 -19.86 -10.45
CA LEU A 809 16.98 -20.29 -10.20
C LEU A 809 16.80 -20.56 -8.70
N ALA A 810 15.75 -19.99 -8.11
CA ALA A 810 15.31 -20.29 -6.75
C ALA A 810 13.83 -20.71 -6.76
N LYS A 811 13.45 -21.52 -5.78
CA LYS A 811 12.07 -21.94 -5.54
C LYS A 811 11.29 -20.92 -4.69
N ASP A 812 11.93 -20.42 -3.65
CA ASP A 812 11.29 -19.80 -2.48
C ASP A 812 11.87 -18.44 -2.06
N TRP A 813 12.93 -17.95 -2.73
CA TRP A 813 13.60 -16.67 -2.42
C TRP A 813 12.81 -15.45 -2.94
N PHE A 814 11.48 -15.45 -2.76
CA PHE A 814 10.55 -14.49 -3.34
C PHE A 814 9.66 -13.85 -2.28
N SER A 815 9.14 -12.67 -2.60
CA SER A 815 8.07 -12.03 -1.83
C SER A 815 6.83 -12.92 -1.76
N HIS A 816 6.01 -12.77 -0.70
CA HIS A 816 4.74 -13.48 -0.58
C HIS A 816 3.81 -13.24 -1.80
N ALA A 817 3.90 -12.06 -2.43
CA ALA A 817 3.13 -11.73 -3.63
C ALA A 817 3.56 -12.52 -4.89
N SER A 818 4.73 -13.17 -4.89
CA SER A 818 5.26 -13.90 -6.06
C SER A 818 5.83 -15.29 -5.75
N SER A 819 5.66 -15.80 -4.52
CA SER A 819 6.14 -17.11 -4.08
C SER A 819 5.47 -18.27 -4.84
N ALA A 820 4.15 -18.22 -5.04
CA ALA A 820 3.40 -19.23 -5.81
C ALA A 820 3.85 -19.29 -7.29
N LEU A 821 4.12 -18.13 -7.89
CA LEU A 821 4.69 -18.01 -9.24
C LEU A 821 6.14 -18.55 -9.29
N GLY A 822 6.88 -18.38 -8.19
CA GLY A 822 8.23 -18.91 -7.97
C GLY A 822 8.28 -20.43 -7.97
N ASP A 823 7.52 -21.10 -7.09
CA ASP A 823 7.43 -22.56 -7.01
C ASP A 823 7.00 -23.17 -8.36
N LEU A 824 5.92 -22.64 -8.95
CA LEU A 824 5.43 -23.07 -10.25
C LEU A 824 6.53 -23.00 -11.31
N SER A 825 7.23 -21.86 -11.40
CA SER A 825 8.29 -21.69 -12.39
C SER A 825 9.50 -22.58 -12.12
N PHE A 826 9.90 -22.79 -10.87
CA PHE A 826 11.01 -23.66 -10.49
C PHE A 826 10.72 -25.13 -10.86
N ARG A 827 9.49 -25.61 -10.62
CA ARG A 827 9.05 -26.93 -11.08
C ARG A 827 9.02 -27.04 -12.60
N LEU A 828 8.46 -26.04 -13.30
CA LEU A 828 8.45 -26.02 -14.77
C LEU A 828 9.86 -26.00 -15.39
N HIS A 829 10.85 -25.35 -14.76
CA HIS A 829 12.26 -25.41 -15.20
C HIS A 829 12.82 -26.82 -15.13
N ARG A 830 12.53 -27.54 -14.04
CA ARG A 830 12.90 -28.96 -13.90
C ARG A 830 12.18 -29.83 -14.93
N GLU A 831 10.86 -29.74 -15.01
CA GLU A 831 10.03 -30.54 -15.92
C GLU A 831 10.47 -30.34 -17.39
N LEU A 832 10.76 -29.11 -17.80
CA LEU A 832 11.24 -28.78 -19.14
C LEU A 832 12.66 -29.34 -19.40
N ALA A 833 13.54 -29.28 -18.40
CA ALA A 833 14.90 -29.80 -18.50
C ALA A 833 14.95 -31.34 -18.54
N ASP A 834 14.19 -32.00 -17.67
CA ASP A 834 14.09 -33.47 -17.61
C ASP A 834 13.49 -34.01 -18.93
N ALA A 835 12.48 -33.36 -19.50
CA ALA A 835 11.86 -33.75 -20.77
C ALA A 835 12.73 -33.50 -22.02
N ASN A 836 13.71 -32.58 -21.97
CA ASN A 836 14.45 -32.12 -23.17
C ASN A 836 15.99 -32.18 -23.03
N ASN A 837 16.54 -32.92 -22.07
CA ASN A 837 17.99 -32.97 -21.79
C ASN A 837 18.60 -31.57 -21.49
N GLY A 838 17.91 -30.77 -20.67
CA GLY A 838 18.27 -29.38 -20.36
C GLY A 838 19.68 -29.20 -19.78
N ARG A 839 20.22 -30.18 -19.04
CA ARG A 839 21.61 -30.17 -18.55
C ARG A 839 22.64 -30.10 -19.69
N LYS A 840 22.33 -30.67 -20.85
CA LYS A 840 23.17 -30.64 -22.06
C LYS A 840 22.85 -29.45 -22.97
N HIS A 841 21.58 -29.05 -23.08
CA HIS A 841 21.16 -28.04 -24.05
C HIS A 841 21.21 -26.59 -23.56
N TRP A 842 21.07 -26.35 -22.25
CA TRP A 842 21.16 -25.00 -21.65
C TRP A 842 21.75 -25.02 -20.23
N GLY A 843 22.52 -26.05 -19.89
CA GLY A 843 23.26 -26.15 -18.63
C GLY A 843 22.39 -26.25 -17.37
N TYR A 844 21.14 -26.73 -17.47
CA TYR A 844 20.29 -26.91 -16.29
C TYR A 844 20.94 -27.86 -15.28
N THR A 845 21.18 -27.36 -14.07
CA THR A 845 21.75 -28.17 -12.98
C THR A 845 21.25 -27.69 -11.62
N ARG A 846 21.25 -28.59 -10.63
CA ARG A 846 21.04 -28.24 -9.21
C ARG A 846 22.25 -27.46 -8.70
N SER A 847 22.04 -26.53 -7.78
CA SER A 847 23.10 -25.66 -7.29
C SER A 847 23.03 -25.43 -5.79
N THR A 848 24.18 -25.59 -5.13
CA THR A 848 24.40 -25.17 -3.74
C THR A 848 24.51 -23.65 -3.69
N SER A 849 23.83 -23.00 -2.74
CA SER A 849 23.92 -21.55 -2.55
C SER A 849 24.68 -21.21 -1.27
N LEU A 850 25.72 -20.39 -1.40
CA LEU A 850 26.63 -20.02 -0.32
C LEU A 850 26.59 -18.50 -0.08
N SER A 851 26.55 -18.10 1.18
CA SER A 851 26.77 -16.72 1.63
C SER A 851 28.21 -16.60 2.13
N LEU A 852 28.95 -15.58 1.68
CA LEU A 852 30.31 -15.29 2.12
C LEU A 852 30.37 -13.90 2.78
N ALA A 853 30.56 -13.86 4.10
CA ALA A 853 30.59 -12.62 4.88
C ALA A 853 31.97 -12.37 5.52
N SER A 854 32.53 -11.18 5.34
CA SER A 854 33.78 -10.79 6.02
C SER A 854 33.57 -10.63 7.54
N LYS A 855 34.42 -11.25 8.37
CA LYS A 855 34.28 -11.23 9.84
C LYS A 855 34.34 -9.80 10.38
N ARG A 856 33.24 -9.34 10.99
CA ARG A 856 33.08 -8.01 11.60
C ARG A 856 33.15 -8.14 13.12
N ASN A 857 34.24 -7.65 13.73
CA ASN A 857 34.43 -7.71 15.18
C ASN A 857 33.37 -6.87 15.92
N GLY A 858 32.44 -7.53 16.61
CA GLY A 858 31.70 -6.93 17.73
C GLY A 858 30.38 -6.21 17.40
N GLU A 859 29.64 -6.60 16.35
CA GLU A 859 28.27 -6.13 16.14
C GLU A 859 27.25 -7.27 16.33
N THR A 860 26.48 -7.19 17.43
CA THR A 860 25.45 -8.17 17.79
C THR A 860 24.18 -7.97 16.98
N GLY A 861 24.02 -8.75 15.91
CA GLY A 861 22.72 -9.07 15.32
C GLY A 861 21.88 -7.87 14.84
N GLU A 862 22.28 -7.22 13.75
CA GLU A 862 21.32 -6.44 12.97
C GLU A 862 20.15 -7.36 12.55
N GLN A 863 18.91 -6.89 12.73
CA GLN A 863 17.72 -7.64 12.35
C GLN A 863 17.78 -7.97 10.85
N ARG A 864 17.92 -9.27 10.49
CA ARG A 864 17.82 -9.76 9.10
C ARG A 864 16.48 -9.27 8.52
N ARG A 865 16.51 -8.39 7.50
CA ARG A 865 15.34 -7.62 7.03
C ARG A 865 14.59 -8.38 5.94
N ARG A 866 13.27 -8.19 5.86
CA ARG A 866 12.39 -8.84 4.88
C ARG A 866 12.89 -8.62 3.44
N GLY A 867 12.93 -9.70 2.66
CA GLY A 867 13.52 -9.77 1.31
C GLY A 867 12.77 -9.05 0.18
N ASP A 868 11.93 -8.06 0.49
CA ASP A 868 11.13 -7.34 -0.52
C ASP A 868 11.87 -6.13 -1.15
N ASP A 869 12.85 -5.53 -0.45
CA ASP A 869 13.50 -4.27 -0.85
C ASP A 869 15.04 -4.34 -1.02
N TRP A 870 15.64 -5.54 -0.97
CA TRP A 870 17.11 -5.73 -1.03
C TRP A 870 17.76 -5.07 -2.26
N LEU A 871 17.08 -5.10 -3.41
CA LEU A 871 17.47 -4.46 -4.68
C LEU A 871 17.65 -2.94 -4.60
N ARG A 872 17.05 -2.28 -3.61
CA ARG A 872 17.02 -0.82 -3.45
C ARG A 872 17.76 -0.37 -2.20
N ALA A 873 17.70 -1.16 -1.14
CA ALA A 873 18.57 -1.05 0.03
C ALA A 873 20.05 -1.35 -0.30
N GLY A 874 20.31 -2.08 -1.39
CA GLY A 874 21.66 -2.41 -1.86
C GLY A 874 22.31 -3.59 -1.12
N THR A 875 21.50 -4.42 -0.44
CA THR A 875 21.96 -5.60 0.31
C THR A 875 22.15 -6.81 -0.62
N SER A 876 22.44 -7.99 -0.08
CA SER A 876 22.76 -9.18 -0.86
C SER A 876 21.50 -9.92 -1.33
N ARG A 877 21.52 -10.56 -2.50
CA ARG A 877 20.37 -11.38 -2.95
C ARG A 877 20.05 -12.52 -1.99
N VAL A 878 21.05 -13.04 -1.27
CA VAL A 878 20.86 -14.13 -0.30
C VAL A 878 20.02 -13.70 0.91
N ASP A 879 19.86 -12.40 1.16
CA ASP A 879 18.97 -11.91 2.23
C ASP A 879 17.50 -12.33 1.97
N ALA A 880 17.14 -12.61 0.72
CA ALA A 880 15.82 -13.13 0.35
C ALA A 880 15.61 -14.62 0.73
N SER A 881 16.66 -15.41 0.98
CA SER A 881 16.53 -16.83 1.40
C SER A 881 16.17 -16.98 2.88
N TYR A 882 16.53 -16.00 3.72
CA TYR A 882 16.19 -16.01 5.14
C TYR A 882 14.73 -15.63 5.45
N GLY A 883 13.90 -15.47 4.41
CA GLY A 883 12.45 -15.23 4.54
C GLY A 883 11.59 -16.49 4.63
N SER A 884 12.12 -17.68 4.30
CA SER A 884 11.36 -18.93 4.18
C SER A 884 11.64 -19.98 5.27
N SER A 885 12.56 -19.70 6.21
CA SER A 885 13.08 -20.67 7.18
C SER A 885 12.94 -20.19 8.64
N GLU A 886 11.76 -20.37 9.24
CA GLU A 886 11.54 -20.12 10.68
C GLU A 886 11.88 -21.36 11.55
N ASP A 887 11.87 -22.57 10.97
CA ASP A 887 12.17 -23.84 11.65
C ASP A 887 13.63 -24.32 11.46
N THR A 888 14.43 -24.20 12.52
CA THR A 888 15.46 -25.16 13.03
C THR A 888 16.53 -24.39 13.82
N LYS A 889 16.34 -24.27 15.13
CA LYS A 889 17.37 -23.83 16.09
C LYS A 889 17.59 -24.91 17.14
N THR A 890 18.32 -25.96 16.79
CA THR A 890 18.89 -26.88 17.79
C THR A 890 20.09 -26.22 18.46
N SER A 891 20.00 -26.01 19.77
CA SER A 891 21.10 -25.51 20.59
C SER A 891 22.13 -26.61 20.83
N ASP A 892 23.33 -26.47 20.28
CA ASP A 892 24.49 -27.24 20.73
C ASP A 892 25.84 -26.57 20.45
N SER A 893 26.87 -27.01 21.18
CA SER A 893 28.21 -26.41 21.36
C SER A 893 28.87 -25.65 20.19
N ASP A 894 29.55 -24.54 20.50
CA ASP A 894 30.17 -23.64 19.50
C ASP A 894 31.60 -24.02 19.07
N ASP A 895 32.33 -24.81 19.86
CA ASP A 895 33.72 -25.17 19.58
C ASP A 895 33.88 -26.11 18.38
N ILE A 896 32.88 -26.96 18.09
CA ILE A 896 32.92 -27.92 16.97
C ILE A 896 32.69 -27.23 15.61
N LYS A 897 31.87 -26.17 15.59
CA LYS A 897 31.44 -25.48 14.35
C LYS A 897 32.63 -24.87 13.59
N ASN A 898 33.55 -24.25 14.32
CA ASN A 898 34.73 -23.57 13.78
C ASN A 898 35.69 -24.49 12.99
N ALA A 899 35.70 -25.80 13.26
CA ALA A 899 36.47 -26.79 12.51
C ALA A 899 35.73 -27.30 11.27
N ALA A 900 34.39 -27.40 11.32
CA ALA A 900 33.56 -27.88 10.23
C ALA A 900 33.35 -26.82 9.13
N GLN A 901 33.14 -25.54 9.50
CA GLN A 901 32.85 -24.45 8.56
C GLN A 901 33.95 -24.22 7.52
N ARG A 902 35.21 -24.56 7.83
CA ARG A 902 36.33 -24.46 6.86
C ARG A 902 36.28 -25.51 5.74
N ARG A 903 35.40 -26.51 5.82
CA ARG A 903 35.20 -27.55 4.78
C ARG A 903 34.02 -27.25 3.82
N LEU A 904 33.35 -26.10 3.98
CA LEU A 904 32.22 -25.69 3.13
C LEU A 904 32.60 -24.73 1.99
N ALA A 905 33.80 -24.15 2.02
CA ALA A 905 34.33 -23.35 0.92
C ALA A 905 34.94 -24.27 -0.16
N PRO A 906 34.54 -24.17 -1.45
CA PRO A 906 35.20 -24.88 -2.53
C PRO A 906 36.66 -24.44 -2.71
N ASP A 907 37.56 -25.35 -3.13
CA ASP A 907 39.01 -25.09 -3.21
C ASP A 907 39.43 -23.94 -4.17
N TRP A 908 38.55 -23.58 -5.12
CA TRP A 908 38.75 -22.46 -6.05
C TRP A 908 38.33 -21.09 -5.48
N LEU A 909 37.65 -21.06 -4.32
CA LEU A 909 37.10 -19.85 -3.71
C LEU A 909 37.96 -19.36 -2.54
N ASN A 910 38.59 -18.20 -2.71
CA ASN A 910 39.32 -17.55 -1.63
C ASN A 910 38.37 -16.87 -0.64
N ALA A 911 38.06 -17.55 0.47
CA ALA A 911 37.21 -17.04 1.54
C ALA A 911 37.86 -15.94 2.43
N ASN A 912 39.16 -15.67 2.32
CA ASN A 912 39.90 -14.63 3.06
C ASN A 912 39.57 -14.52 4.58
N GLY A 913 39.35 -15.65 5.26
CA GLY A 913 39.01 -15.68 6.69
C GLY A 913 37.59 -15.21 7.05
N GLY A 914 36.77 -14.89 6.05
CA GLY A 914 35.32 -14.68 6.21
C GLY A 914 34.58 -15.96 6.60
N GLU A 915 33.34 -15.78 7.05
CA GLU A 915 32.44 -16.88 7.37
C GLU A 915 31.65 -17.26 6.12
N VAL A 916 31.66 -18.56 5.80
CA VAL A 916 30.87 -19.15 4.72
C VAL A 916 29.66 -19.85 5.37
N GLU A 917 28.47 -19.30 5.16
CA GLU A 917 27.21 -19.93 5.53
C GLU A 917 26.63 -20.68 4.32
N LEU A 918 26.12 -21.89 4.54
CA LEU A 918 25.30 -22.61 3.56
C LEU A 918 23.88 -22.06 3.62
N SER A 919 23.44 -21.36 2.58
CA SER A 919 22.13 -20.68 2.56
C SER A 919 21.04 -21.49 1.85
N SER A 920 21.39 -22.41 0.94
CA SER A 920 20.42 -23.32 0.31
C SER A 920 21.10 -24.54 -0.32
N THR A 921 20.43 -25.69 -0.29
CA THR A 921 20.83 -26.92 -1.00
C THR A 921 20.14 -27.04 -2.37
N GLY A 922 20.58 -27.99 -3.19
CA GLY A 922 20.13 -28.14 -4.58
C GLY A 922 18.68 -28.61 -4.80
N ASP A 923 17.87 -28.78 -3.75
CA ASP A 923 16.44 -29.06 -3.87
C ASP A 923 15.59 -27.80 -4.09
N THR A 924 16.09 -26.64 -3.64
CA THR A 924 15.43 -25.32 -3.71
C THR A 924 16.18 -24.32 -4.59
N THR A 925 17.45 -24.58 -4.95
CA THR A 925 18.24 -23.73 -5.85
C THR A 925 18.89 -24.49 -7.01
N ALA A 926 18.90 -23.86 -8.19
CA ALA A 926 19.39 -24.42 -9.45
C ALA A 926 19.98 -23.32 -10.36
N GLN A 927 20.54 -23.70 -11.50
CA GLN A 927 21.13 -22.79 -12.48
C GLN A 927 20.82 -23.21 -13.92
N VAL A 928 20.82 -22.23 -14.84
CA VAL A 928 20.75 -22.39 -16.30
C VAL A 928 21.62 -21.33 -16.99
N ASP A 929 22.01 -21.57 -18.25
CA ASP A 929 22.35 -20.47 -19.15
C ASP A 929 21.07 -19.83 -19.73
N PRO A 930 20.78 -18.54 -19.47
CA PRO A 930 19.55 -17.91 -19.96
C PRO A 930 19.51 -17.76 -21.49
N ARG A 931 20.67 -17.56 -22.14
CA ARG A 931 20.76 -17.35 -23.59
C ARG A 931 20.44 -18.65 -24.33
N ASP A 932 20.95 -19.78 -23.86
CA ASP A 932 20.67 -21.09 -24.44
C ASP A 932 19.25 -21.58 -24.14
N LEU A 933 18.71 -21.31 -22.95
CA LEU A 933 17.28 -21.53 -22.67
C LEU A 933 16.39 -20.68 -23.61
N CYS A 934 16.74 -19.41 -23.84
CA CYS A 934 16.02 -18.57 -24.81
C CYS A 934 16.14 -19.07 -26.26
N ARG A 935 17.32 -19.58 -26.67
CA ARG A 935 17.52 -20.20 -27.99
C ARG A 935 16.69 -21.47 -28.15
N PHE A 936 16.59 -22.29 -27.11
CA PHE A 936 15.72 -23.46 -27.09
C PHE A 936 14.24 -23.09 -27.25
N LEU A 937 13.74 -22.16 -26.43
CA LEU A 937 12.35 -21.68 -26.54
C LEU A 937 12.05 -21.06 -27.92
N LEU A 938 12.96 -20.25 -28.46
CA LEU A 938 12.84 -19.66 -29.81
C LEU A 938 12.78 -20.72 -30.92
N LYS A 939 13.57 -21.79 -30.80
CA LYS A 939 13.55 -22.93 -31.73
C LYS A 939 12.21 -23.66 -31.64
N GLU A 940 11.76 -23.97 -30.43
CA GLU A 940 10.50 -24.68 -30.18
C GLU A 940 9.29 -23.94 -30.76
N VAL A 941 9.11 -22.65 -30.45
CA VAL A 941 7.95 -21.89 -30.95
C VAL A 941 7.96 -21.78 -32.48
N ARG A 942 9.14 -21.56 -33.10
CA ARG A 942 9.28 -21.55 -34.57
C ARG A 942 8.98 -22.92 -35.18
N GLN A 943 9.41 -24.02 -34.56
CA GLN A 943 9.09 -25.38 -35.03
C GLN A 943 7.61 -25.74 -34.89
N ARG A 944 6.91 -25.15 -33.91
CA ARG A 944 5.45 -25.28 -33.73
C ARG A 944 4.63 -24.41 -34.70
N GLY A 945 5.27 -23.49 -35.42
CA GLY A 945 4.64 -22.62 -36.40
C GLY A 945 4.26 -21.21 -35.90
N VAL A 946 4.79 -20.79 -34.74
CA VAL A 946 4.68 -19.40 -34.27
C VAL A 946 5.55 -18.49 -35.13
N ASP A 947 4.97 -17.39 -35.62
CA ASP A 947 5.69 -16.38 -36.40
C ASP A 947 6.53 -15.51 -35.46
N VAL A 948 7.83 -15.32 -35.74
CA VAL A 948 8.75 -14.57 -34.88
C VAL A 948 9.60 -13.61 -35.72
N ARG A 949 9.19 -12.34 -35.78
CA ARG A 949 9.76 -11.31 -36.66
C ARG A 949 10.68 -10.34 -35.91
N HIS A 950 11.87 -10.11 -36.45
CA HIS A 950 12.83 -9.11 -35.98
C HIS A 950 13.81 -8.72 -37.10
N PRO A 951 14.29 -7.47 -37.17
CA PRO A 951 13.90 -6.30 -36.38
C PRO A 951 12.60 -5.64 -36.88
N VAL A 952 11.58 -5.57 -36.03
CA VAL A 952 10.27 -4.98 -36.33
C VAL A 952 9.87 -3.99 -35.23
N THR A 953 9.45 -2.78 -35.62
CA THR A 953 9.01 -1.73 -34.68
C THR A 953 7.49 -1.60 -34.68
N PRO A 954 6.80 -1.83 -33.55
CA PRO A 954 5.37 -1.51 -33.43
C PRO A 954 5.16 0.00 -33.29
N LEU A 955 4.36 0.60 -34.18
CA LEU A 955 4.15 2.04 -34.24
C LEU A 955 2.87 2.50 -33.54
N ARG A 956 1.73 1.88 -33.86
CA ARG A 956 0.39 2.24 -33.37
C ARG A 956 -0.58 1.08 -33.59
N ILE A 957 -1.69 1.07 -32.86
CA ILE A 957 -2.82 0.16 -33.11
C ILE A 957 -3.73 0.68 -34.24
N THR A 958 -4.56 -0.21 -34.81
CA THR A 958 -5.78 0.14 -35.55
C THR A 958 -7.02 -0.16 -34.70
N GLN A 959 -8.12 0.51 -35.03
CA GLN A 959 -9.39 0.43 -34.30
C GLN A 959 -10.56 0.34 -35.28
N THR A 960 -11.58 -0.43 -34.91
CA THR A 960 -12.88 -0.45 -35.60
C THR A 960 -13.59 0.91 -35.46
N ALA A 961 -14.68 1.11 -36.22
CA ALA A 961 -15.52 2.31 -36.12
C ALA A 961 -16.07 2.55 -34.70
N ASP A 962 -16.26 1.48 -33.91
CA ASP A 962 -16.73 1.54 -32.52
C ASP A 962 -15.60 1.81 -31.50
N GLY A 963 -14.35 1.91 -31.94
CA GLY A 963 -13.16 2.11 -31.09
C GLY A 963 -12.59 0.83 -30.48
N GLU A 964 -12.96 -0.35 -31.01
CA GLU A 964 -12.41 -1.63 -30.56
C GLU A 964 -11.07 -1.95 -31.24
N LEU A 965 -10.11 -2.53 -30.51
CA LEU A 965 -8.83 -2.99 -31.05
C LEU A 965 -9.03 -3.99 -32.21
N GLU A 966 -8.48 -3.65 -33.39
CA GLU A 966 -8.57 -4.47 -34.61
C GLU A 966 -7.21 -5.03 -35.05
N GLY A 967 -6.12 -4.31 -34.76
CA GLY A 967 -4.80 -4.64 -35.28
C GLY A 967 -3.68 -3.75 -34.75
N LEU A 968 -2.47 -4.03 -35.23
CA LEU A 968 -1.22 -3.37 -34.90
C LEU A 968 -0.45 -3.05 -36.17
N VAL A 969 -0.05 -1.78 -36.34
CA VAL A 969 0.78 -1.33 -37.45
C VAL A 969 2.25 -1.35 -37.05
N VAL A 970 3.06 -1.98 -37.88
CA VAL A 970 4.47 -2.27 -37.66
C VAL A 970 5.30 -1.85 -38.86
N VAL A 971 6.59 -1.56 -38.65
CA VAL A 971 7.56 -1.30 -39.71
C VAL A 971 8.75 -2.24 -39.59
N SER A 972 9.20 -2.78 -40.71
CA SER A 972 10.44 -3.56 -40.82
C SER A 972 11.65 -2.63 -40.82
N ASN A 973 12.54 -2.76 -39.84
CA ASN A 973 13.71 -1.88 -39.72
C ASN A 973 14.83 -2.21 -40.74
N ASN A 974 14.58 -3.10 -41.69
CA ASN A 974 15.52 -3.50 -42.75
C ASN A 974 15.38 -2.63 -44.02
N SER A 975 14.25 -1.93 -44.18
CA SER A 975 14.03 -0.97 -45.27
C SER A 975 14.46 0.45 -44.87
N ALA A 976 14.64 1.32 -45.86
CA ALA A 976 14.97 2.73 -45.64
C ALA A 976 13.75 3.58 -45.21
N GLY A 977 13.06 3.15 -44.15
CA GLY A 977 11.99 3.83 -43.42
C GLY A 977 11.14 4.84 -44.18
N THR A 978 10.42 4.40 -45.21
CA THR A 978 9.39 5.22 -45.89
C THR A 978 7.99 4.80 -45.45
N ALA A 979 6.97 5.59 -45.80
CA ALA A 979 5.57 5.26 -45.49
C ALA A 979 5.05 4.02 -46.27
N GLU A 980 5.83 3.51 -47.23
CA GLU A 980 5.51 2.29 -48.00
C GLU A 980 5.90 1.00 -47.25
N ASP A 981 6.65 1.11 -46.13
CA ASP A 981 7.13 0.00 -45.30
C ASP A 981 6.20 -0.35 -44.10
N GLU A 982 5.01 0.26 -44.00
CA GLU A 982 4.02 -0.04 -42.95
C GLU A 982 3.21 -1.31 -43.25
N GLU A 983 3.31 -2.32 -42.38
CA GLU A 983 2.47 -3.52 -42.40
C GLU A 983 1.40 -3.46 -41.30
N VAL A 984 0.16 -3.85 -41.62
CA VAL A 984 -0.95 -3.97 -40.65
C VAL A 984 -1.17 -5.43 -40.28
N LEU A 985 -0.87 -5.79 -39.04
CA LEU A 985 -1.13 -7.12 -38.48
C LEU A 985 -2.47 -7.10 -37.73
N PRO A 986 -3.50 -7.85 -38.16
CA PRO A 986 -4.75 -7.94 -37.40
C PRO A 986 -4.50 -8.65 -36.06
N CYS A 987 -5.15 -8.20 -34.98
CA CYS A 987 -5.01 -8.80 -33.66
C CYS A 987 -6.20 -8.50 -32.74
N SER A 988 -6.53 -9.48 -31.89
CA SER A 988 -7.47 -9.29 -30.77
C SER A 988 -6.76 -9.24 -29.41
N HIS A 989 -5.53 -9.75 -29.34
CA HIS A 989 -4.73 -9.76 -28.12
C HIS A 989 -3.34 -9.13 -28.37
N ILE A 990 -2.91 -8.24 -27.47
CA ILE A 990 -1.54 -7.68 -27.46
C ILE A 990 -0.93 -7.92 -26.07
N LEU A 991 0.18 -8.64 -26.00
CA LEU A 991 1.02 -8.76 -24.81
C LEU A 991 2.24 -7.84 -24.90
N ILE A 992 2.43 -6.97 -23.92
CA ILE A 992 3.62 -6.13 -23.76
C ILE A 992 4.59 -6.80 -22.78
N SER A 993 5.62 -7.45 -23.33
CA SER A 993 6.69 -8.15 -22.59
C SER A 993 8.10 -7.63 -22.94
N ALA A 994 8.21 -6.37 -23.38
CA ALA A 994 9.42 -5.73 -23.89
C ALA A 994 10.47 -5.35 -22.79
N GLY A 995 10.50 -6.08 -21.68
CA GLY A 995 11.46 -5.88 -20.59
C GLY A 995 11.48 -4.43 -20.07
N PRO A 996 12.65 -3.76 -19.99
CA PRO A 996 12.73 -2.38 -19.51
C PRO A 996 12.20 -1.35 -20.53
N TRP A 997 11.86 -1.75 -21.76
CA TRP A 997 11.25 -0.89 -22.76
C TRP A 997 9.71 -0.89 -22.72
N SER A 998 9.07 -1.74 -21.90
CA SER A 998 7.61 -1.93 -21.88
C SER A 998 6.80 -0.64 -21.72
N ASP A 999 7.23 0.30 -20.85
CA ASP A 999 6.58 1.61 -20.68
C ASP A 999 6.65 2.46 -21.97
N ARG A 1000 7.80 2.47 -22.65
CA ARG A 1000 7.98 3.16 -23.95
C ARG A 1000 7.17 2.52 -25.09
N VAL A 1001 6.87 1.22 -25.00
CA VAL A 1001 5.98 0.52 -25.94
C VAL A 1001 4.54 0.89 -25.64
N PHE A 1002 4.12 0.84 -24.37
CA PHE A 1002 2.77 1.21 -23.94
C PHE A 1002 2.41 2.65 -24.33
N GLN A 1003 3.25 3.63 -24.00
CA GLN A 1003 3.04 5.04 -24.35
C GLN A 1003 2.99 5.29 -25.87
N ARG A 1004 3.73 4.51 -26.67
CA ARG A 1004 3.71 4.62 -28.14
C ARG A 1004 2.40 4.08 -28.73
N LEU A 1005 1.88 2.98 -28.21
CA LEU A 1005 0.64 2.36 -28.69
C LEU A 1005 -0.61 3.05 -28.16
N PHE A 1006 -0.56 3.61 -26.95
CA PHE A 1006 -1.67 4.27 -26.27
C PHE A 1006 -1.34 5.72 -25.88
N PRO A 1007 -0.98 6.62 -26.84
CA PRO A 1007 -0.54 7.99 -26.55
C PRO A 1007 -1.64 8.91 -25.99
N LYS A 1008 -2.89 8.43 -25.92
CA LYS A 1008 -4.02 9.08 -25.23
C LYS A 1008 -4.21 8.59 -23.78
N SER A 1009 -3.43 7.62 -23.32
CA SER A 1009 -3.48 7.14 -21.94
C SER A 1009 -2.86 8.17 -20.98
N SER A 1010 -3.47 8.31 -19.81
CA SER A 1010 -2.91 9.04 -18.67
C SER A 1010 -2.12 8.14 -17.70
N TYR A 1011 -2.03 6.83 -17.97
CA TYR A 1011 -1.34 5.87 -17.11
C TYR A 1011 0.07 5.61 -17.64
N GLN A 1012 1.07 5.65 -16.74
CA GLN A 1012 2.45 5.28 -17.03
C GLN A 1012 2.74 3.92 -16.39
N LEU A 1013 3.33 2.97 -17.12
CA LEU A 1013 3.69 1.69 -16.52
C LEU A 1013 4.86 1.92 -15.53
N PRO A 1014 4.75 1.52 -14.26
CA PRO A 1014 5.78 1.81 -13.26
C PRO A 1014 6.97 0.84 -13.36
N ILE A 1015 7.63 0.85 -14.52
CA ILE A 1015 8.76 -0.02 -14.88
C ILE A 1015 9.96 0.88 -15.16
N THR A 1016 10.98 0.81 -14.31
CA THR A 1016 12.24 1.53 -14.50
C THR A 1016 13.38 0.58 -14.83
N SER A 1017 14.55 1.14 -15.14
CA SER A 1017 15.70 0.40 -15.64
C SER A 1017 16.85 0.39 -14.64
N LEU A 1018 17.32 -0.80 -14.27
CA LEU A 1018 18.52 -0.99 -13.44
C LEU A 1018 19.61 -1.72 -14.22
N ALA A 1019 20.63 -0.98 -14.65
CA ALA A 1019 21.78 -1.55 -15.36
C ALA A 1019 22.63 -2.40 -14.39
N GLY A 1020 23.19 -3.50 -14.89
CA GLY A 1020 24.12 -4.37 -14.16
C GLY A 1020 25.21 -4.91 -15.07
N HIS A 1021 26.46 -4.76 -14.64
CA HIS A 1021 27.64 -5.27 -15.33
C HIS A 1021 27.95 -6.71 -14.90
N HIS A 1022 28.54 -7.47 -15.81
CA HIS A 1022 29.02 -8.82 -15.57
C HIS A 1022 30.26 -9.11 -16.43
N ILE A 1023 31.02 -10.11 -16.01
CA ILE A 1023 32.07 -10.77 -16.78
C ILE A 1023 31.82 -12.30 -16.74
N ILE A 1024 32.33 -13.01 -17.74
CA ILE A 1024 32.39 -14.47 -17.77
C ILE A 1024 33.87 -14.83 -17.83
N LEU A 1025 34.32 -15.69 -16.92
CA LEU A 1025 35.72 -16.03 -16.72
C LEU A 1025 35.93 -17.54 -16.56
N ARG A 1026 37.17 -17.99 -16.76
CA ARG A 1026 37.66 -19.32 -16.37
C ARG A 1026 38.79 -19.18 -15.36
N SER A 1027 38.81 -20.09 -14.39
CA SER A 1027 39.92 -20.27 -13.44
C SER A 1027 40.52 -21.66 -13.64
N PRO A 1028 41.86 -21.80 -13.67
CA PRO A 1028 42.49 -23.12 -13.74
C PRO A 1028 42.16 -24.00 -12.52
N LEU A 1029 41.75 -23.38 -11.40
CA LEU A 1029 41.36 -24.03 -10.15
C LEU A 1029 39.93 -24.61 -10.18
N TYR A 1030 39.06 -24.18 -11.10
CA TYR A 1030 37.71 -24.74 -11.25
C TYR A 1030 37.62 -25.63 -12.50
N GLN A 1031 37.56 -26.94 -12.27
CA GLN A 1031 37.29 -27.93 -13.32
C GLN A 1031 36.04 -28.74 -12.89
N PRO A 1032 34.93 -28.69 -13.65
CA PRO A 1032 33.75 -29.47 -13.33
C PRO A 1032 34.06 -30.96 -13.50
N GLN A 1033 33.64 -31.78 -12.53
CA GLN A 1033 33.94 -33.22 -12.52
C GLN A 1033 33.22 -33.91 -13.69
N GLN A 1034 33.99 -34.36 -14.68
CA GLN A 1034 33.50 -35.17 -15.78
C GLN A 1034 33.62 -36.66 -15.42
N GLU A 1035 32.45 -37.29 -15.30
CA GLU A 1035 32.22 -38.75 -15.29
C GLU A 1035 32.72 -39.55 -14.07
N ALA A 1036 31.78 -39.86 -13.17
CA ALA A 1036 31.79 -41.10 -12.38
C ALA A 1036 30.35 -41.65 -12.30
N VAL A 1037 30.08 -42.80 -12.93
CA VAL A 1037 28.75 -43.43 -12.93
C VAL A 1037 28.63 -44.40 -11.75
N GLN A 1038 28.03 -43.94 -10.65
CA GLN A 1038 27.42 -44.80 -9.62
C GLN A 1038 26.07 -44.22 -9.21
N GLU A 1039 25.08 -45.10 -9.03
CA GLU A 1039 23.68 -44.81 -9.34
C GLU A 1039 22.83 -44.33 -8.13
N THR A 1040 23.46 -43.85 -7.05
CA THR A 1040 22.78 -43.62 -5.76
C THR A 1040 22.91 -42.23 -5.13
N GLU A 1041 23.94 -41.43 -5.44
CA GLU A 1041 24.07 -40.06 -4.92
C GLU A 1041 24.57 -39.10 -6.01
N THR A 1042 23.77 -38.09 -6.37
CA THR A 1042 24.13 -37.10 -7.40
C THR A 1042 24.94 -35.95 -6.81
N PRO A 1043 26.19 -35.70 -7.27
CA PRO A 1043 26.98 -34.56 -6.81
C PRO A 1043 26.33 -33.20 -7.13
N LEU A 1044 26.57 -32.20 -6.28
CA LEU A 1044 26.11 -30.82 -6.46
C LEU A 1044 27.15 -30.02 -7.26
N ASP A 1045 27.23 -30.27 -8.56
CA ASP A 1045 28.30 -29.82 -9.47
C ASP A 1045 28.59 -28.31 -9.52
N CYS A 1046 27.65 -27.46 -9.09
CA CYS A 1046 27.69 -26.02 -9.32
C CYS A 1046 27.30 -25.20 -8.10
N ASN A 1047 28.04 -24.12 -7.87
CA ASN A 1047 27.88 -23.24 -6.73
C ASN A 1047 27.35 -21.87 -7.17
N ALA A 1048 26.46 -21.30 -6.37
CA ALA A 1048 26.01 -19.93 -6.46
C ALA A 1048 26.42 -19.18 -5.20
N VAL A 1049 27.35 -18.23 -5.32
CA VAL A 1049 27.94 -17.53 -4.17
C VAL A 1049 27.50 -16.07 -4.19
N PHE A 1050 27.07 -15.59 -3.02
CA PHE A 1050 26.64 -14.22 -2.78
C PHE A 1050 27.50 -13.66 -1.64
N ALA A 1051 28.35 -12.67 -1.92
CA ALA A 1051 29.33 -12.21 -0.93
C ALA A 1051 29.10 -10.76 -0.47
N SER A 1052 29.39 -10.51 0.81
CA SER A 1052 29.43 -9.18 1.43
C SER A 1052 30.86 -8.92 1.94
N ILE A 1053 31.57 -8.04 1.23
CA ILE A 1053 33.02 -7.84 1.36
C ILE A 1053 33.28 -6.45 1.93
N SER A 1054 33.99 -6.40 3.06
CA SER A 1054 34.35 -5.15 3.71
C SER A 1054 35.15 -4.24 2.77
N GLY A 1055 34.72 -2.98 2.64
CA GLY A 1055 35.33 -2.00 1.74
C GLY A 1055 34.78 -1.96 0.31
N VAL A 1056 34.02 -2.97 -0.13
CA VAL A 1056 33.31 -2.95 -1.43
C VAL A 1056 31.92 -2.34 -1.26
N SER A 1057 31.51 -1.44 -2.15
CA SER A 1057 30.24 -0.70 -2.05
C SER A 1057 29.03 -1.40 -2.70
N TRP A 1058 29.23 -2.65 -3.12
CA TRP A 1058 28.28 -3.49 -3.83
C TRP A 1058 28.54 -4.97 -3.50
N HIS A 1059 27.53 -5.80 -3.65
CA HIS A 1059 27.60 -7.23 -3.33
C HIS A 1059 27.91 -8.04 -4.59
N PRO A 1060 29.10 -8.67 -4.71
CA PRO A 1060 29.40 -9.56 -5.82
C PRO A 1060 28.60 -10.87 -5.75
N GLU A 1061 28.19 -11.32 -6.93
CA GLU A 1061 27.49 -12.58 -7.16
C GLU A 1061 28.28 -13.39 -8.18
N PHE A 1062 28.55 -14.66 -7.91
CA PHE A 1062 29.25 -15.53 -8.85
C PHE A 1062 28.69 -16.95 -8.91
N PHE A 1063 28.52 -17.43 -10.14
CA PHE A 1063 27.78 -18.65 -10.46
C PHE A 1063 28.67 -19.55 -11.33
N THR A 1064 29.10 -20.69 -10.80
CA THR A 1064 29.91 -21.66 -11.54
C THR A 1064 29.03 -22.53 -12.43
N ARG A 1065 29.54 -22.94 -13.60
CA ARG A 1065 28.77 -23.65 -14.64
C ARG A 1065 29.33 -25.03 -14.96
N VAL A 1066 28.46 -25.92 -15.41
CA VAL A 1066 28.79 -27.29 -15.85
C VAL A 1066 29.78 -27.36 -17.03
N ASN A 1067 30.01 -26.25 -17.75
CA ASN A 1067 30.98 -26.15 -18.85
C ASN A 1067 32.35 -25.56 -18.41
N GLY A 1068 32.55 -25.28 -17.12
CA GLY A 1068 33.77 -24.68 -16.56
C GLY A 1068 33.80 -23.16 -16.55
N ASP A 1069 32.79 -22.48 -17.11
CA ASP A 1069 32.68 -21.02 -17.01
C ASP A 1069 32.22 -20.59 -15.61
N ILE A 1070 32.63 -19.39 -15.20
CA ILE A 1070 32.14 -18.71 -14.01
C ILE A 1070 31.55 -17.37 -14.47
N TYR A 1071 30.26 -17.16 -14.23
CA TYR A 1071 29.62 -15.86 -14.37
C TYR A 1071 29.90 -15.04 -13.10
N PHE A 1072 30.37 -13.80 -13.23
CA PHE A 1072 30.71 -12.92 -12.10
C PHE A 1072 30.09 -11.52 -12.32
N ALA A 1073 29.33 -11.02 -11.36
CA ALA A 1073 28.60 -9.75 -11.46
C ALA A 1073 28.47 -9.06 -10.09
N GLY A 1074 27.82 -7.89 -10.07
CA GLY A 1074 27.41 -7.21 -8.82
C GLY A 1074 27.45 -5.69 -8.90
N VAL A 1075 28.28 -5.12 -9.79
CA VAL A 1075 28.29 -3.68 -10.07
C VAL A 1075 26.98 -3.30 -10.78
N ASN A 1076 26.17 -2.46 -10.11
CA ASN A 1076 24.84 -2.07 -10.54
C ASN A 1076 24.73 -0.53 -10.65
N SER A 1077 24.00 -0.02 -11.63
CA SER A 1077 23.83 1.43 -11.82
C SER A 1077 22.46 1.82 -12.34
N SER A 1078 21.79 2.70 -11.60
CA SER A 1078 20.57 3.41 -12.04
C SER A 1078 20.87 4.68 -12.85
N LYS A 1079 22.15 5.05 -13.02
CA LYS A 1079 22.58 6.27 -13.72
C LYS A 1079 22.85 6.07 -15.21
N ILE A 1080 22.90 4.82 -15.69
CA ILE A 1080 23.10 4.52 -17.12
C ILE A 1080 21.72 4.59 -17.81
N PRO A 1081 21.51 5.49 -18.77
CA PRO A 1081 20.22 5.62 -19.44
C PRO A 1081 19.92 4.41 -20.32
N LEU A 1082 18.64 4.01 -20.37
CA LEU A 1082 18.17 2.95 -21.27
C LEU A 1082 18.21 3.43 -22.73
N PRO A 1083 18.99 2.79 -23.63
CA PRO A 1083 19.10 3.20 -25.04
C PRO A 1083 17.82 2.90 -25.84
N ALA A 1084 17.78 3.21 -27.14
CA ALA A 1084 16.58 3.05 -27.95
C ALA A 1084 16.27 1.57 -28.20
N ILE A 1085 17.28 0.76 -28.54
CA ILE A 1085 17.17 -0.69 -28.80
C ILE A 1085 18.16 -1.51 -27.96
N ALA A 1086 17.90 -2.82 -27.81
CA ALA A 1086 18.68 -3.69 -26.94
C ALA A 1086 20.16 -3.87 -27.35
N THR A 1087 20.46 -3.73 -28.65
CA THR A 1087 21.82 -3.87 -29.21
C THR A 1087 22.71 -2.63 -28.99
N GLU A 1088 22.15 -1.50 -28.57
CA GLU A 1088 22.90 -0.27 -28.26
C GLU A 1088 23.49 -0.24 -26.84
N VAL A 1089 23.24 -1.25 -26.02
CA VAL A 1089 23.68 -1.31 -24.61
C VAL A 1089 25.20 -1.49 -24.53
N LYS A 1090 25.90 -0.37 -24.29
CA LYS A 1090 27.37 -0.28 -24.15
C LYS A 1090 27.79 -0.39 -22.69
N GLU A 1091 28.81 -1.20 -22.45
CA GLU A 1091 29.50 -1.33 -21.17
C GLU A 1091 30.32 -0.08 -20.79
N LYS A 1092 30.79 -0.04 -19.53
CA LYS A 1092 31.56 1.08 -18.95
C LYS A 1092 32.83 0.51 -18.35
N GLN A 1093 33.98 0.84 -18.94
CA GLN A 1093 35.20 0.05 -18.74
C GLN A 1093 35.86 0.24 -17.37
N SER A 1094 35.51 1.30 -16.62
CA SER A 1094 35.85 1.39 -15.20
C SER A 1094 35.21 0.27 -14.36
N ASP A 1095 33.98 -0.09 -14.71
CA ASP A 1095 33.11 -0.95 -13.90
C ASP A 1095 33.35 -2.42 -14.23
N ILE A 1096 33.64 -2.69 -15.52
CA ILE A 1096 34.22 -3.96 -15.98
C ILE A 1096 35.60 -4.19 -15.34
N LYS A 1097 36.45 -3.15 -15.24
CA LYS A 1097 37.76 -3.31 -14.58
C LYS A 1097 37.61 -3.58 -13.08
N GLU A 1098 36.70 -2.91 -12.38
CA GLU A 1098 36.43 -3.16 -10.96
C GLU A 1098 35.94 -4.60 -10.70
N LEU A 1099 35.12 -5.16 -11.62
CA LEU A 1099 34.75 -6.58 -11.59
C LEU A 1099 35.95 -7.52 -11.79
N ILE A 1100 36.85 -7.23 -12.73
CA ILE A 1100 38.04 -8.06 -13.00
C ILE A 1100 39.04 -7.98 -11.83
N ASP A 1101 39.38 -6.76 -11.38
CA ASP A 1101 40.29 -6.52 -10.25
C ASP A 1101 39.82 -7.24 -8.98
N LEU A 1102 38.50 -7.38 -8.74
CA LEU A 1102 37.95 -8.13 -7.60
C LEU A 1102 37.84 -9.64 -7.86
N ALA A 1103 37.50 -10.07 -9.08
CA ALA A 1103 37.44 -11.49 -9.43
C ALA A 1103 38.83 -12.15 -9.34
N GLU A 1104 39.90 -11.45 -9.71
CA GLU A 1104 41.28 -11.89 -9.48
C GLU A 1104 41.60 -12.10 -8.00
N VAL A 1105 40.97 -11.39 -7.06
CA VAL A 1105 41.22 -11.57 -5.60
C VAL A 1105 40.44 -12.77 -5.03
N LEU A 1106 39.24 -13.03 -5.54
CA LEU A 1106 38.31 -14.04 -5.00
C LEU A 1106 38.48 -15.43 -5.61
N VAL A 1107 38.95 -15.53 -6.86
CA VAL A 1107 38.98 -16.78 -7.63
C VAL A 1107 40.42 -17.30 -7.82
N ASN A 1108 41.42 -16.68 -7.18
CA ASN A 1108 42.84 -16.96 -7.42
C ASN A 1108 43.73 -16.90 -6.15
N GLN A 1109 43.56 -17.88 -5.25
CA GLN A 1109 44.67 -18.49 -4.51
C GLN A 1109 44.22 -19.68 -3.64
N GLY A 1110 44.99 -20.77 -3.72
CA GLY A 1110 44.92 -21.86 -2.74
C GLY A 1110 45.83 -21.60 -1.55
N GLY A 1111 45.25 -21.35 -0.37
CA GLY A 1111 45.83 -21.68 0.93
C GLY A 1111 47.11 -20.98 1.39
N ASN A 1112 47.01 -19.70 1.81
CA ASN A 1112 47.49 -19.30 3.15
C ASN A 1112 46.94 -17.93 3.58
N GLY A 1113 46.60 -17.78 4.86
CA GLY A 1113 45.96 -16.57 5.39
C GLY A 1113 46.94 -15.44 5.65
N GLY A 1114 46.75 -14.29 5.00
CA GLY A 1114 47.42 -13.03 5.29
C GLY A 1114 46.58 -11.84 4.84
N ASP A 1115 46.57 -10.75 5.62
CA ASP A 1115 45.70 -9.60 5.37
C ASP A 1115 46.06 -8.85 4.07
N ILE A 1116 45.08 -8.68 3.19
CA ILE A 1116 45.24 -7.92 1.94
C ILE A 1116 44.74 -6.49 2.11
N VAL A 1117 45.67 -5.59 2.44
CA VAL A 1117 45.50 -4.15 2.17
C VAL A 1117 45.43 -3.95 0.65
N PRO A 1118 44.53 -3.10 0.10
CA PRO A 1118 44.44 -2.82 -1.33
C PRO A 1118 45.63 -1.98 -1.84
N MET A 1119 46.83 -2.58 -1.86
CA MET A 1119 48.07 -2.00 -2.35
C MET A 1119 48.71 -2.86 -3.44
N ARG A 1120 48.29 -2.59 -4.69
CA ARG A 1120 49.16 -2.49 -5.88
C ARG A 1120 50.32 -3.50 -5.95
N SER A 1121 50.00 -4.79 -5.89
CA SER A 1121 50.99 -5.87 -5.90
C SER A 1121 51.28 -6.40 -7.32
N LYS A 1122 52.22 -7.33 -7.42
CA LYS A 1122 52.80 -7.86 -8.67
C LYS A 1122 51.84 -8.81 -9.38
N LYS A 1123 51.92 -8.86 -10.72
CA LYS A 1123 51.40 -9.99 -11.52
C LYS A 1123 51.96 -11.31 -10.98
N THR A 1124 51.09 -12.18 -10.50
CA THR A 1124 51.33 -13.62 -10.38
C THR A 1124 51.18 -14.30 -11.75
N SER A 1125 51.67 -15.54 -11.89
CA SER A 1125 51.84 -16.18 -13.21
C SER A 1125 50.60 -16.94 -13.73
N GLU A 1126 49.56 -17.06 -12.91
CA GLU A 1126 48.32 -17.77 -13.23
C GLU A 1126 47.20 -16.74 -13.16
N ALA A 1127 46.89 -16.11 -14.29
CA ALA A 1127 45.85 -15.11 -14.39
C ALA A 1127 44.49 -15.75 -14.70
N VAL A 1128 43.41 -15.12 -14.23
CA VAL A 1128 42.03 -15.48 -14.57
C VAL A 1128 41.78 -15.10 -16.03
N ASP A 1129 41.24 -16.03 -16.84
CA ASP A 1129 40.96 -15.79 -18.25
C ASP A 1129 39.55 -15.21 -18.42
N VAL A 1130 39.43 -14.01 -19.03
CA VAL A 1130 38.16 -13.28 -19.16
C VAL A 1130 37.61 -13.48 -20.58
N ILE A 1131 36.64 -14.39 -20.68
CA ILE A 1131 36.04 -14.88 -21.93
C ILE A 1131 35.10 -13.84 -22.55
N ALA A 1132 34.32 -13.15 -21.71
CA ALA A 1132 33.36 -12.17 -22.14
C ALA A 1132 33.07 -11.11 -21.07
N THR A 1133 32.65 -9.93 -21.51
CA THR A 1133 32.19 -8.82 -20.68
C THR A 1133 30.80 -8.37 -21.13
N GLY A 1134 30.06 -7.67 -20.27
CA GLY A 1134 28.89 -6.95 -20.76
C GLY A 1134 28.05 -6.23 -19.73
N LEU A 1135 27.09 -5.48 -20.25
CA LEU A 1135 26.08 -4.75 -19.50
C LEU A 1135 24.68 -5.24 -19.90
N CYS A 1136 23.74 -5.31 -18.96
CA CYS A 1136 22.33 -5.46 -19.28
C CYS A 1136 21.45 -4.57 -18.40
N HIS A 1137 20.25 -4.26 -18.89
CA HIS A 1137 19.25 -3.46 -18.18
C HIS A 1137 18.11 -4.37 -17.70
N ARG A 1138 17.92 -4.48 -16.38
CA ARG A 1138 16.79 -5.20 -15.79
C ARG A 1138 15.56 -4.28 -15.68
N PRO A 1139 14.34 -4.76 -15.99
CA PRO A 1139 13.11 -4.04 -15.66
C PRO A 1139 12.81 -4.21 -14.17
N VAL A 1140 12.66 -3.11 -13.43
CA VAL A 1140 12.35 -3.13 -11.98
C VAL A 1140 11.15 -2.23 -11.68
N THR A 1141 10.31 -2.63 -10.72
CA THR A 1141 9.14 -1.86 -10.29
C THR A 1141 9.40 -1.10 -8.97
N PRO A 1142 8.51 -0.18 -8.56
CA PRO A 1142 8.45 0.37 -7.20
C PRO A 1142 8.41 -0.67 -6.09
N ALA A 1143 7.70 -1.79 -6.30
CA ALA A 1143 7.34 -2.76 -5.27
C ALA A 1143 8.19 -4.05 -5.28
N GLY A 1144 9.28 -4.09 -6.06
CA GLY A 1144 10.16 -5.28 -6.21
C GLY A 1144 9.56 -6.42 -7.06
N ASN A 1145 8.23 -6.53 -7.08
CA ASN A 1145 7.46 -7.57 -7.75
C ASN A 1145 7.24 -7.28 -9.25
N PRO A 1146 7.07 -8.30 -10.10
CA PRO A 1146 6.63 -8.11 -11.48
C PRO A 1146 5.16 -7.69 -11.58
N ILE A 1147 4.78 -7.15 -12.73
CA ILE A 1147 3.40 -6.84 -13.12
C ILE A 1147 2.96 -7.88 -14.16
N LEU A 1148 1.92 -8.65 -13.83
CA LEU A 1148 1.25 -9.63 -14.70
C LEU A 1148 -0.24 -9.26 -14.72
N ALA A 1149 -0.74 -8.63 -15.78
CA ALA A 1149 -2.11 -8.12 -15.81
C ALA A 1149 -2.71 -8.03 -17.22
N ARG A 1150 -4.04 -8.18 -17.31
CA ARG A 1150 -4.83 -7.54 -18.38
C ARG A 1150 -4.97 -6.06 -18.04
N VAL A 1151 -4.70 -5.20 -19.00
CA VAL A 1151 -4.85 -3.75 -18.85
C VAL A 1151 -6.34 -3.39 -18.92
N PRO A 1152 -6.88 -2.60 -17.97
CA PRO A 1152 -8.26 -2.11 -18.06
C PRO A 1152 -8.44 -1.13 -19.23
N ASP A 1153 -9.53 -1.30 -19.98
CA ASP A 1153 -9.91 -0.45 -21.11
C ASP A 1153 -9.99 1.04 -20.75
N THR A 1154 -10.35 1.35 -19.49
CA THR A 1154 -10.36 2.71 -18.92
C THR A 1154 -9.00 3.41 -18.95
N VAL A 1155 -7.88 2.67 -18.94
CA VAL A 1155 -6.52 3.23 -19.03
C VAL A 1155 -5.89 3.06 -20.41
N LEU A 1156 -6.61 2.57 -21.42
CA LEU A 1156 -6.12 2.49 -22.82
C LEU A 1156 -6.36 3.78 -23.63
N GLY A 1157 -6.79 4.88 -23.00
CA GLY A 1157 -6.94 6.18 -23.67
C GLY A 1157 -8.11 6.26 -24.66
N GLY A 1158 -9.17 5.49 -24.42
CA GLY A 1158 -10.39 5.44 -25.24
C GLY A 1158 -10.53 4.21 -26.14
N VAL A 1159 -9.53 3.32 -26.16
CA VAL A 1159 -9.57 2.04 -26.89
C VAL A 1159 -10.38 1.02 -26.10
N LYS A 1160 -11.28 0.30 -26.78
CA LYS A 1160 -12.03 -0.84 -26.25
C LYS A 1160 -11.39 -2.16 -26.69
N THR A 1161 -11.66 -3.22 -25.95
CA THR A 1161 -11.20 -4.58 -26.21
C THR A 1161 -12.28 -5.59 -25.85
N LYS A 1162 -12.28 -6.77 -26.50
CA LYS A 1162 -13.28 -7.81 -26.25
C LYS A 1162 -13.18 -8.36 -24.82
N ALA A 1163 -14.31 -8.69 -24.20
CA ALA A 1163 -14.35 -9.15 -22.81
C ALA A 1163 -13.84 -10.59 -22.63
N GLY A 1164 -13.21 -10.87 -21.47
CA GLY A 1164 -12.64 -12.19 -21.15
C GLY A 1164 -11.47 -12.56 -22.07
N GLY A 1165 -11.28 -13.87 -22.31
CA GLY A 1165 -10.29 -14.42 -23.24
C GLY A 1165 -10.61 -14.25 -24.73
N ASN A 1166 -11.52 -13.33 -25.09
CA ASN A 1166 -11.82 -13.02 -26.50
C ASN A 1166 -10.90 -11.92 -27.05
N GLY A 1167 -10.28 -11.12 -26.18
CA GLY A 1167 -9.36 -10.05 -26.54
C GLY A 1167 -8.85 -9.26 -25.34
N GLY A 1168 -7.83 -8.42 -25.57
CA GLY A 1168 -7.30 -7.54 -24.54
C GLY A 1168 -5.89 -7.05 -24.81
N VAL A 1169 -5.51 -6.02 -24.08
CA VAL A 1169 -4.11 -5.60 -23.91
C VAL A 1169 -3.61 -6.17 -22.59
N PHE A 1170 -2.42 -6.74 -22.56
CA PHE A 1170 -1.82 -7.41 -21.41
C PHE A 1170 -0.40 -6.90 -21.20
N VAL A 1171 0.08 -6.91 -19.96
CA VAL A 1171 1.46 -6.52 -19.59
C VAL A 1171 2.09 -7.65 -18.78
N SER A 1172 3.33 -8.00 -19.11
CA SER A 1172 4.16 -8.92 -18.31
C SER A 1172 5.61 -8.44 -18.26
N ALA A 1173 5.98 -7.75 -17.19
CA ALA A 1173 7.30 -7.14 -17.03
C ALA A 1173 7.60 -6.79 -15.57
N GLY A 1174 8.84 -6.35 -15.28
CA GLY A 1174 9.22 -5.83 -13.95
C GLY A 1174 9.90 -6.83 -13.02
N HIS A 1175 10.16 -8.07 -13.47
CA HIS A 1175 10.75 -9.18 -12.71
C HIS A 1175 12.16 -8.95 -12.12
N GLY A 1176 12.78 -7.80 -12.35
CA GLY A 1176 14.10 -7.46 -11.80
C GLY A 1176 15.19 -8.48 -12.16
N PRO A 1177 15.89 -9.06 -11.16
CA PRO A 1177 16.86 -10.12 -11.37
C PRO A 1177 16.20 -11.51 -11.53
N TRP A 1178 14.95 -11.66 -11.09
CA TRP A 1178 14.23 -12.94 -11.04
C TRP A 1178 13.63 -13.38 -12.38
N GLY A 1179 13.77 -12.55 -13.43
CA GLY A 1179 13.17 -12.77 -14.74
C GLY A 1179 13.55 -14.08 -15.43
N THR A 1180 14.67 -14.73 -15.08
CA THR A 1180 14.95 -16.11 -15.52
C THR A 1180 14.27 -17.13 -14.60
N SER A 1181 14.33 -16.96 -13.28
CA SER A 1181 13.73 -17.90 -12.32
C SER A 1181 12.21 -18.02 -12.49
N GLN A 1182 11.51 -16.90 -12.66
CA GLN A 1182 10.06 -16.83 -12.80
C GLN A 1182 9.56 -16.95 -14.27
N SER A 1183 10.43 -17.20 -15.25
CA SER A 1183 10.08 -17.08 -16.67
C SER A 1183 9.03 -18.08 -17.17
N LEU A 1184 9.11 -19.35 -16.76
CA LEU A 1184 8.22 -20.40 -17.24
C LEU A 1184 6.86 -20.33 -16.54
N GLY A 1185 6.85 -20.08 -15.23
CA GLY A 1185 5.63 -19.80 -14.48
C GLY A 1185 4.91 -18.56 -15.02
N THR A 1186 5.65 -17.47 -15.28
CA THR A 1186 5.08 -16.27 -15.94
C THR A 1186 4.51 -16.61 -17.31
N GLY A 1187 5.24 -17.35 -18.15
CA GLY A 1187 4.78 -17.72 -19.48
C GLY A 1187 3.49 -18.54 -19.45
N LYS A 1188 3.39 -19.51 -18.52
CA LYS A 1188 2.19 -20.34 -18.37
C LYS A 1188 0.99 -19.50 -17.89
N VAL A 1189 1.16 -18.74 -16.81
CA VAL A 1189 0.08 -17.92 -16.23
C VAL A 1189 -0.37 -16.80 -17.17
N MET A 1190 0.55 -16.20 -17.95
CA MET A 1190 0.15 -15.23 -18.98
C MET A 1190 -0.59 -15.88 -20.15
N ALA A 1191 -0.26 -17.12 -20.53
CA ALA A 1191 -1.03 -17.87 -21.52
C ALA A 1191 -2.45 -18.14 -21.02
N GLU A 1192 -2.57 -18.70 -19.81
CA GLU A 1192 -3.85 -18.99 -19.14
C GLU A 1192 -4.71 -17.71 -19.02
N LEU A 1193 -4.12 -16.60 -18.55
CA LEU A 1193 -4.78 -15.30 -18.39
C LEU A 1193 -5.24 -14.69 -19.73
N MET A 1194 -4.48 -14.87 -20.81
CA MET A 1194 -4.85 -14.38 -22.14
C MET A 1194 -5.98 -15.22 -22.75
N MET A 1195 -6.03 -16.52 -22.46
CA MET A 1195 -7.11 -17.42 -22.89
C MET A 1195 -8.37 -17.34 -22.01
N GLY A 1196 -8.29 -16.73 -20.83
CA GLY A 1196 -9.37 -16.73 -19.85
C GLY A 1196 -9.55 -18.07 -19.11
N GLU A 1197 -8.47 -18.87 -19.05
CA GLU A 1197 -8.41 -20.14 -18.32
C GLU A 1197 -8.16 -19.91 -16.81
N LEU A 1198 -8.28 -20.98 -16.01
CA LEU A 1198 -7.94 -20.93 -14.59
C LEU A 1198 -6.42 -20.88 -14.40
N LEU A 1199 -5.93 -19.92 -13.61
CA LEU A 1199 -4.50 -19.65 -13.45
C LEU A 1199 -3.80 -20.68 -12.57
N SER A 1200 -2.62 -21.15 -12.98
CA SER A 1200 -1.80 -22.14 -12.26
C SER A 1200 -1.08 -21.61 -11.01
N ALA A 1201 -1.12 -20.30 -10.76
CA ALA A 1201 -0.62 -19.67 -9.55
C ALA A 1201 -1.44 -18.41 -9.26
N ASP A 1202 -1.57 -18.04 -7.99
CA ASP A 1202 -2.15 -16.74 -7.62
C ASP A 1202 -1.22 -15.60 -8.06
N ILE A 1203 -1.80 -14.63 -8.75
CA ILE A 1203 -1.16 -13.39 -9.20
C ILE A 1203 -1.99 -12.15 -8.81
N SER A 1204 -2.97 -12.30 -7.89
CA SER A 1204 -3.85 -11.23 -7.40
C SER A 1204 -3.08 -9.99 -6.91
N GLN A 1205 -1.88 -10.20 -6.36
CA GLN A 1205 -1.00 -9.15 -5.83
C GLN A 1205 0.00 -8.59 -6.88
N LEU A 1206 -0.01 -9.11 -8.11
CA LEU A 1206 0.88 -8.75 -9.23
C LEU A 1206 0.17 -7.92 -10.32
N GLY A 1207 -1.03 -7.40 -10.03
CA GLY A 1207 -1.79 -6.56 -10.94
C GLY A 1207 -1.20 -5.15 -11.16
N LEU A 1208 -1.90 -4.36 -11.97
CA LEU A 1208 -1.64 -2.91 -12.08
C LEU A 1208 -2.13 -2.21 -10.80
N GLN A 1209 -1.32 -1.27 -10.28
CA GLN A 1209 -1.59 -0.46 -9.09
C GLN A 1209 -1.98 0.98 -9.46
#